data_AF-T0R3T2-F1
#
_entry.id   AF-T0R3T2-F1
#
_cell.length_a   1.000
_cell.length_b   1.000
_cell.length_c   1.000
_cell.angle_alpha   90.00
_cell.angle_beta   90.00
_cell.angle_gamma   90.00
#
_symmetry.space_group_name_H-M   'P 1'
#
loop_
_entity.id
_entity.type
_entity.pdbx_description
1 polymer ?
#
loop_
_entity_poly.entity_id
_entity_poly.type
_entity_poly.pdbx_seq_one_letter_code
_entity_poly.pdbx_strand_id
1 'polypeptide(L)'
;MKCIVVLVFAALVRLHAQSLSQVPFRTVEAYWSFGDGLNDWATSSTAAMEAEVNVNGGLLHGVALGESPYIDSPLLELVVDDPPTITKVRGCIDQYFATSALTTPVANVTLQMTKTNGVHPRFTSLFGRLSLPYATTYNCMANDTIAIQGRHFGDNSIVQINGQPCRGPSTLLAPMLASDTFEEEVLLCTLPPNALDAPNPAVVTVINEAFRGLRVDGRFVTYAQPVTLTQAPTLSNVAAHAMDVTWAPPSDVWQSLTTTGYMVAWTDGTATASAVVGNVTTTTIRPLAANTTYNVTVTALVENQRTALWQDVDQYGRRAVDGTAVIGGPSPVAGPAVRTLLHDIAFSSFSAAAILNNSATYPHTTLGPTGDAGGQGAFGLVLLGHANVQNCNSTSVCCDILASTNACYLTCAALPLATTRSSPTASLTTIRNSSAVTVPPAVLPLPPCGPALRLTGSAPYLTGAAWYPRPMTVSEGFSTTFALRISNPSFHCRFMDDVSTHCRSRGGDGLAFVLQGVNTSVVGRGGAGLGYAGLENALSVEFDTWYNDDLADAYENHVSVQTRGFSSPNSAHHAFSLGATTAIPDLTDGSHVVTITYTPWLTTDMAFAPHFQPSAYVSQLLPHWNTLGLGCLAITLDGLDVLSVPLHLEATLQLGMGGRAYVGFTAATGAAAWQVHDILSWTLDADRLLY
;
A
#
# COMPACT_ATOMS: atom_id res chain seq x y z
N MET A 1 1.92 -12.25 -54.24
CA MET A 1 1.94 -11.65 -55.59
C MET A 1 2.17 -10.15 -55.45
N LYS A 2 2.92 -9.55 -56.41
CA LYS A 2 3.68 -8.27 -56.37
C LYS A 2 5.11 -8.47 -55.81
N CYS A 3 6.02 -9.06 -56.60
CA CYS A 3 6.87 -8.46 -57.65
C CYS A 3 7.76 -7.32 -57.12
N ILE A 4 8.98 -7.68 -56.72
CA ILE A 4 10.09 -6.74 -56.61
C ILE A 4 10.97 -6.94 -57.84
N VAL A 5 11.14 -5.85 -58.59
CA VAL A 5 12.01 -5.71 -59.76
C VAL A 5 13.45 -5.62 -59.25
N VAL A 6 14.30 -6.57 -59.64
CA VAL A 6 15.75 -6.50 -59.40
C VAL A 6 16.39 -5.81 -60.59
N LEU A 7 16.79 -4.55 -60.41
CA LEU A 7 17.66 -3.82 -61.33
C LEU A 7 19.12 -4.13 -60.97
N VAL A 8 19.76 -4.98 -61.77
CA VAL A 8 21.20 -5.22 -61.69
C VAL A 8 21.91 -4.10 -62.46
N PHE A 9 22.47 -3.13 -61.75
CA PHE A 9 23.51 -2.26 -62.31
C PHE A 9 24.86 -2.96 -62.13
N ALA A 10 25.43 -3.42 -63.24
CA ALA A 10 26.82 -3.84 -63.30
C ALA A 10 27.72 -2.60 -63.16
N ALA A 11 28.20 -2.34 -61.96
CA ALA A 11 29.28 -1.38 -61.72
C ALA A 11 30.61 -2.02 -62.14
N LEU A 12 31.19 -1.53 -63.23
CA LEU A 12 32.60 -1.76 -63.58
C LEU A 12 33.49 -1.25 -62.44
N VAL A 13 33.97 -2.16 -61.60
CA VAL A 13 35.01 -1.87 -60.62
C VAL A 13 36.29 -1.59 -61.40
N ARG A 14 36.67 -0.31 -61.51
CA ARG A 14 38.06 0.06 -61.80
C ARG A 14 38.89 -0.38 -60.59
N LEU A 15 39.72 -1.40 -60.79
CA LEU A 15 40.85 -1.72 -59.92
C LEU A 15 41.70 -0.45 -59.78
N HIS A 16 41.52 0.27 -58.67
CA HIS A 16 42.48 1.25 -58.22
C HIS A 16 43.55 0.49 -57.44
N ALA A 17 44.79 0.56 -57.92
CA ALA A 17 45.93 0.23 -57.09
C ALA A 17 45.91 1.18 -55.89
N GLN A 18 45.76 0.64 -54.69
CA GLN A 18 45.90 1.42 -53.46
C GLN A 18 47.34 1.95 -53.40
N SER A 19 47.49 3.27 -53.33
CA SER A 19 48.76 3.86 -52.91
C SER A 19 48.92 3.64 -51.40
N LEU A 20 50.17 3.54 -50.93
CA LEU A 20 50.53 3.35 -49.51
C LEU A 20 49.83 4.34 -48.54
N SER A 21 49.30 5.45 -49.03
CA SER A 21 48.56 6.47 -48.27
C SER A 21 47.11 6.09 -47.92
N GLN A 22 46.58 4.95 -48.41
CA GLN A 22 45.20 4.50 -48.17
C GLN A 22 45.10 3.27 -47.26
N VAL A 23 46.22 2.75 -46.77
CA VAL A 23 46.22 1.76 -45.69
C VAL A 23 46.03 2.54 -44.39
N PRO A 24 45.02 2.22 -43.56
CA PRO A 24 44.91 2.85 -42.25
C PRO A 24 46.17 2.49 -41.48
N PHE A 25 47.01 3.49 -41.21
CA PHE A 25 48.17 3.32 -40.35
C PHE A 25 47.65 2.80 -39.01
N ARG A 26 47.86 1.50 -38.73
CA ARG A 26 47.78 0.98 -37.36
C ARG A 26 48.87 1.72 -36.61
N THR A 27 48.50 2.58 -35.69
CA THR A 27 49.48 3.15 -34.75
C THR A 27 50.00 1.99 -33.91
N VAL A 28 51.20 1.50 -34.24
CA VAL A 28 51.90 0.50 -33.44
C VAL A 28 52.64 1.29 -32.37
N GLU A 29 52.11 1.31 -31.15
CA GLU A 29 52.89 1.77 -30.00
C GLU A 29 53.88 0.67 -29.61
N ALA A 30 55.16 0.90 -29.88
CA ALA A 30 56.23 0.00 -29.48
C ALA A 30 56.68 0.35 -28.06
N TYR A 31 56.71 -0.65 -27.18
CA TYR A 31 57.26 -0.57 -25.83
C TYR A 31 58.62 -1.27 -25.80
N TRP A 32 59.59 -0.70 -25.11
CA TRP A 32 60.95 -1.23 -25.00
C TRP A 32 61.28 -1.58 -23.55
N SER A 33 61.74 -2.81 -23.33
CA SER A 33 62.37 -3.28 -22.10
C SER A 33 63.72 -3.85 -22.51
N PHE A 34 64.81 -3.38 -21.89
CA PHE A 34 66.11 -4.01 -22.04
C PHE A 34 66.24 -5.02 -20.90
N GLY A 35 66.09 -6.31 -21.21
CA GLY A 35 66.57 -7.34 -20.31
C GLY A 35 68.08 -7.18 -20.20
N ASP A 36 68.62 -7.06 -18.98
CA ASP A 36 70.07 -7.01 -18.74
C ASP A 36 70.77 -8.36 -19.01
N GLY A 37 70.02 -9.37 -19.45
CA GLY A 37 70.57 -10.57 -20.09
C GLY A 37 71.58 -11.32 -19.21
N LEU A 38 71.45 -11.26 -17.89
CA LEU A 38 72.23 -12.07 -16.95
C LEU A 38 71.86 -13.55 -17.10
N ASN A 39 72.35 -14.21 -18.15
CA ASN A 39 72.54 -15.66 -18.24
C ASN A 39 73.62 -15.97 -19.31
N ASP A 40 74.88 -15.96 -18.85
CA ASP A 40 76.08 -16.67 -19.36
C ASP A 40 76.55 -16.47 -20.81
N TRP A 41 77.34 -15.40 -21.06
CA TRP A 41 78.81 -15.43 -21.04
C TRP A 41 79.35 -13.99 -21.18
N ALA A 42 80.05 -13.54 -20.12
CA ALA A 42 80.74 -12.26 -19.93
C ALA A 42 79.88 -11.01 -19.70
N THR A 43 79.81 -10.58 -18.44
CA THR A 43 79.42 -9.24 -17.98
C THR A 43 80.22 -8.16 -18.71
N SER A 44 79.61 -7.43 -19.64
CA SER A 44 80.19 -6.20 -20.19
C SER A 44 79.64 -5.01 -19.42
N SER A 45 80.46 -4.40 -18.56
CA SER A 45 80.11 -3.13 -17.90
C SER A 45 80.17 -1.98 -18.93
N THR A 46 79.63 -0.80 -18.61
CA THR A 46 79.81 0.42 -19.45
C THR A 46 81.29 0.71 -19.75
N ALA A 47 82.22 0.26 -18.90
CA ALA A 47 83.65 0.34 -19.14
C ALA A 47 84.17 -0.66 -20.20
N ALA A 48 83.50 -1.80 -20.41
CA ALA A 48 83.88 -2.80 -21.42
C ALA A 48 83.22 -2.55 -22.79
N MET A 49 82.08 -1.84 -22.82
CA MET A 49 81.43 -1.41 -24.07
C MET A 49 82.03 -0.13 -24.66
N GLU A 50 82.83 0.61 -23.86
CA GLU A 50 83.31 1.96 -24.18
C GLU A 50 82.19 2.90 -24.66
N ALA A 51 80.96 2.73 -24.15
CA ALA A 51 79.81 3.52 -24.53
C ALA A 51 78.79 3.62 -23.39
N GLU A 52 78.13 4.76 -23.27
CA GLU A 52 76.96 4.98 -22.40
C GLU A 52 75.70 5.04 -23.27
N VAL A 53 74.63 4.33 -22.90
CA VAL A 53 73.39 4.24 -23.69
C VAL A 53 72.20 4.71 -22.86
N ASN A 54 71.38 5.60 -23.41
CA ASN A 54 70.15 6.11 -22.84
C ASN A 54 69.00 6.01 -23.86
N VAL A 55 67.80 5.72 -23.38
CA VAL A 55 66.62 5.48 -24.22
C VAL A 55 65.62 6.59 -23.94
N ASN A 56 65.37 7.43 -24.93
CA ASN A 56 64.35 8.47 -24.85
C ASN A 56 63.61 8.57 -26.18
N GLY A 57 62.28 8.42 -26.14
CA GLY A 57 61.41 8.64 -27.31
C GLY A 57 61.63 7.70 -28.51
N GLY A 58 62.04 6.44 -28.28
CA GLY A 58 62.19 5.44 -29.35
C GLY A 58 63.48 5.55 -30.16
N LEU A 59 64.43 6.38 -29.72
CA LEU A 59 65.79 6.43 -30.25
C LEU A 59 66.75 5.83 -29.22
N LEU A 60 67.61 4.92 -29.67
CA LEU A 60 68.74 4.44 -28.90
C LEU A 60 69.84 5.49 -29.05
N HIS A 61 70.10 6.25 -27.98
CA HIS A 61 71.08 7.32 -28.01
C HIS A 61 72.23 6.94 -27.08
N GLY A 62 73.46 7.00 -27.58
CA GLY A 62 74.61 6.69 -26.77
C GLY A 62 75.81 7.54 -27.12
N VAL A 63 76.73 7.67 -26.17
CA VAL A 63 77.98 8.41 -26.33
C VAL A 63 79.13 7.40 -26.28
N ALA A 64 79.94 7.37 -27.34
CA ALA A 64 81.20 6.65 -27.35
C ALA A 64 82.16 7.30 -26.35
N LEU A 65 82.61 6.52 -25.38
CA LEU A 65 83.54 6.94 -24.33
C LEU A 65 84.99 6.55 -24.66
N GLY A 66 85.21 5.64 -25.62
CA GLY A 66 86.53 5.21 -26.08
C GLY A 66 86.68 5.22 -27.61
N GLU A 67 87.88 4.89 -28.10
CA GLU A 67 88.25 5.03 -29.52
C GLU A 67 87.69 3.89 -30.41
N SER A 68 87.12 2.83 -29.83
CA SER A 68 86.56 1.70 -30.59
C SER A 68 85.36 1.05 -29.88
N PRO A 69 84.23 1.78 -29.73
CA PRO A 69 83.03 1.24 -29.10
C PRO A 69 82.45 0.10 -29.93
N TYR A 70 82.08 -1.00 -29.28
CA TYR A 70 81.39 -2.11 -29.93
C TYR A 70 80.09 -2.43 -29.20
N ILE A 71 79.01 -2.54 -29.96
CA ILE A 71 77.69 -2.99 -29.48
C ILE A 71 77.43 -4.28 -30.24
N ASP A 72 77.61 -5.42 -29.58
CA ASP A 72 77.34 -6.72 -30.19
C ASP A 72 75.88 -7.12 -29.93
N SER A 73 75.18 -7.41 -31.02
CA SER A 73 73.89 -8.09 -31.08
C SER A 73 72.86 -7.67 -30.02
N PRO A 74 72.39 -6.40 -29.99
CA PRO A 74 71.20 -6.09 -29.21
C PRO A 74 70.04 -6.87 -29.84
N LEU A 75 69.54 -7.88 -29.12
CA LEU A 75 68.34 -8.59 -29.54
C LEU A 75 67.18 -7.58 -29.47
N LEU A 76 66.77 -7.08 -30.63
CA LEU A 76 65.56 -6.29 -30.76
C LEU A 76 64.36 -7.24 -30.86
N GLU A 77 63.73 -7.51 -29.73
CA GLU A 77 62.46 -8.24 -29.70
C GLU A 77 61.32 -7.26 -29.99
N LEU A 78 60.79 -7.33 -31.21
CA LEU A 78 59.59 -6.60 -31.61
C LEU A 78 58.37 -7.49 -31.35
N VAL A 79 57.69 -7.27 -30.22
CA VAL A 79 56.40 -7.89 -29.96
C VAL A 79 55.31 -7.02 -30.57
N VAL A 80 54.64 -7.55 -31.60
CA VAL A 80 53.44 -6.93 -32.18
C VAL A 80 52.24 -7.66 -31.60
N ASP A 81 51.43 -6.92 -30.85
CA ASP A 81 50.20 -7.44 -30.27
C ASP A 81 49.06 -6.46 -30.59
N ASP A 82 47.84 -6.99 -30.64
CA ASP A 82 46.65 -6.19 -30.90
C ASP A 82 46.21 -5.49 -29.60
N PRO A 83 45.72 -4.23 -29.66
CA PRO A 83 45.21 -3.58 -28.47
C PRO A 83 43.99 -4.34 -27.91
N PRO A 84 43.76 -4.28 -26.59
CA PRO A 84 42.54 -4.78 -25.97
C PRO A 84 41.29 -4.30 -26.71
N THR A 85 40.30 -5.17 -26.81
CA THR A 85 38.95 -4.79 -27.29
C THR A 85 37.92 -5.12 -26.24
N ILE A 86 36.86 -4.32 -26.14
CA ILE A 86 35.73 -4.60 -25.25
C ILE A 86 34.49 -4.80 -26.13
N THR A 87 33.85 -5.96 -25.99
CA THR A 87 32.61 -6.27 -26.67
C THR A 87 31.42 -6.15 -25.72
N LYS A 88 31.54 -6.63 -24.48
CA LYS A 88 30.44 -6.60 -23.49
C LYS A 88 30.94 -6.17 -22.13
N VAL A 89 30.18 -5.30 -21.46
CA VAL A 89 30.28 -5.10 -20.02
C VAL A 89 28.92 -5.39 -19.40
N ARG A 90 28.88 -6.33 -18.46
CA ARG A 90 27.65 -6.86 -17.85
C ARG A 90 27.77 -6.90 -16.35
N GLY A 91 26.66 -7.04 -15.63
CA GLY A 91 26.70 -7.31 -14.20
C GLY A 91 25.93 -6.35 -13.32
N CYS A 92 25.13 -5.43 -13.88
CA CYS A 92 24.08 -4.71 -13.17
C CYS A 92 22.74 -4.96 -13.91
N ILE A 93 22.17 -3.94 -14.59
CA ILE A 93 21.15 -4.13 -15.61
C ILE A 93 21.83 -4.12 -16.98
N ASP A 94 21.87 -5.26 -17.65
CA ASP A 94 22.54 -5.39 -18.94
C ASP A 94 21.72 -4.77 -20.07
N GLN A 95 22.32 -3.83 -20.81
CA GLN A 95 21.80 -3.31 -22.07
C GLN A 95 22.54 -3.99 -23.22
N TYR A 96 21.82 -4.61 -24.15
CA TYR A 96 22.40 -5.34 -25.26
C TYR A 96 22.20 -4.61 -26.59
N PHE A 97 23.15 -4.79 -27.52
CA PHE A 97 23.15 -4.11 -28.81
C PHE A 97 23.57 -5.05 -29.95
N ALA A 98 22.95 -4.88 -31.11
CA ALA A 98 23.29 -5.63 -32.31
C ALA A 98 24.56 -5.11 -33.00
N THR A 99 24.96 -3.86 -32.73
CA THR A 99 26.06 -3.17 -33.42
C THR A 99 26.97 -2.47 -32.42
N SER A 100 28.25 -2.30 -32.77
CA SER A 100 29.26 -1.59 -31.98
C SER A 100 29.02 -0.08 -31.83
N ALA A 101 28.01 0.48 -32.50
CA ALA A 101 27.61 1.89 -32.34
C ALA A 101 26.89 2.18 -31.01
N LEU A 102 26.39 1.15 -30.32
CA LEU A 102 25.75 1.23 -28.99
C LEU A 102 24.57 2.23 -28.88
N THR A 103 23.79 2.43 -29.94
CA THR A 103 22.76 3.48 -29.99
C THR A 103 21.37 3.04 -29.53
N THR A 104 20.99 1.78 -29.76
CA THR A 104 19.65 1.26 -29.48
C THR A 104 19.73 0.06 -28.54
N PRO A 105 19.66 0.28 -27.21
CA PRO A 105 19.78 -0.79 -26.24
C PRO A 105 18.50 -1.64 -26.18
N VAL A 106 18.67 -2.94 -25.95
CA VAL A 106 17.58 -3.89 -25.68
C VAL A 106 17.91 -4.65 -24.40
N ALA A 107 16.90 -4.90 -23.56
CA ALA A 107 17.03 -5.82 -22.43
C ALA A 107 16.04 -6.97 -22.55
N ASN A 108 16.43 -8.15 -22.06
CA ASN A 108 15.50 -9.25 -21.84
C ASN A 108 14.89 -9.09 -20.46
N VAL A 109 13.71 -8.50 -20.40
CA VAL A 109 13.00 -8.24 -19.14
C VAL A 109 11.64 -8.92 -19.17
N THR A 110 11.32 -9.61 -18.08
CA THR A 110 9.96 -10.08 -17.79
C THR A 110 9.43 -9.29 -16.58
N LEU A 111 8.31 -8.60 -16.76
CA LEU A 111 7.59 -7.96 -15.65
C LEU A 111 6.67 -9.00 -14.99
N GLN A 112 6.90 -9.25 -13.72
CA GLN A 112 6.04 -10.08 -12.88
C GLN A 112 5.20 -9.18 -11.97
N MET A 113 3.87 -9.37 -12.01
CA MET A 113 2.95 -8.71 -11.09
C MET A 113 2.44 -9.73 -10.08
N THR A 114 2.60 -9.42 -8.80
CA THR A 114 1.99 -10.13 -7.69
C THR A 114 1.03 -9.19 -6.95
N LYS A 115 0.17 -9.74 -6.09
CA LYS A 115 -0.75 -8.92 -5.30
C LYS A 115 -0.55 -9.19 -3.81
N THR A 116 -0.36 -8.15 -3.02
CA THR A 116 -0.03 -8.28 -1.58
C THR A 116 -1.22 -8.76 -0.75
N ASN A 117 -2.44 -8.40 -1.17
CA ASN A 117 -3.71 -8.79 -0.52
C ASN A 117 -4.77 -9.25 -1.53
N GLY A 118 -4.34 -9.84 -2.66
CA GLY A 118 -5.24 -10.28 -3.74
C GLY A 118 -5.77 -9.16 -4.64
N VAL A 119 -5.55 -7.88 -4.29
CA VAL A 119 -5.97 -6.72 -5.09
C VAL A 119 -4.82 -5.78 -5.43
N HIS A 120 -4.00 -5.39 -4.45
CA HIS A 120 -2.97 -4.37 -4.60
C HIS A 120 -1.77 -4.85 -5.43
N PRO A 121 -1.54 -4.33 -6.65
CA PRO A 121 -0.48 -4.82 -7.52
C PRO A 121 0.89 -4.35 -7.06
N ARG A 122 1.82 -5.29 -6.99
CA ARG A 122 3.26 -5.10 -6.79
C ARG A 122 3.98 -5.62 -8.03
N PHE A 123 4.92 -4.84 -8.54
CA PHE A 123 5.69 -5.19 -9.72
C PHE A 123 7.11 -5.63 -9.35
N THR A 124 7.64 -6.57 -10.11
CA THR A 124 9.01 -7.06 -10.01
C THR A 124 9.54 -7.30 -11.40
N SER A 125 10.74 -6.82 -11.68
CA SER A 125 11.42 -7.01 -12.96
C SER A 125 12.39 -8.17 -12.84
N LEU A 126 12.29 -9.14 -13.74
CA LEU A 126 13.24 -10.24 -13.89
C LEU A 126 14.09 -10.00 -15.13
N PHE A 127 15.41 -9.95 -14.93
CA PHE A 127 16.37 -9.72 -16.01
C PHE A 127 16.95 -11.04 -16.50
N GLY A 128 16.85 -11.27 -17.80
CA GLY A 128 17.46 -12.38 -18.51
C GLY A 128 18.67 -11.94 -19.33
N ARG A 129 19.44 -12.91 -19.82
CA ARG A 129 20.53 -12.67 -20.77
C ARG A 129 20.01 -12.66 -22.21
N LEU A 130 20.76 -11.99 -23.10
CA LEU A 130 20.56 -12.03 -24.55
C LEU A 130 21.85 -12.45 -25.26
N SER A 131 21.68 -13.10 -26.40
CA SER A 131 22.77 -13.53 -27.29
C SER A 131 23.12 -12.45 -28.31
N LEU A 132 23.37 -11.22 -27.86
CA LEU A 132 23.76 -10.10 -28.72
C LEU A 132 25.27 -9.81 -28.57
N PRO A 133 25.94 -9.36 -29.64
CA PRO A 133 27.40 -9.24 -29.69
C PRO A 133 27.96 -8.16 -28.75
N TYR A 134 27.17 -7.12 -28.44
CA TYR A 134 27.63 -6.03 -27.58
C TYR A 134 26.73 -5.82 -26.39
N ALA A 135 27.31 -5.39 -25.26
CA ALA A 135 26.56 -5.01 -24.08
C ALA A 135 27.23 -3.89 -23.27
N THR A 136 26.41 -3.06 -22.64
CA THR A 136 26.80 -2.13 -21.59
C THR A 136 25.99 -2.47 -20.33
N THR A 137 26.39 -1.91 -19.20
CA THR A 137 25.65 -2.06 -17.95
C THR A 137 25.04 -0.73 -17.52
N TYR A 138 23.84 -0.80 -16.98
CA TYR A 138 23.05 0.33 -16.50
C TYR A 138 22.71 0.16 -15.02
N ASN A 139 22.57 1.27 -14.32
CA ASN A 139 22.15 1.32 -12.91
C ASN A 139 23.04 0.55 -11.93
N CYS A 140 24.35 0.65 -12.09
CA CYS A 140 25.27 0.03 -11.15
C CYS A 140 25.36 0.80 -9.82
N MET A 141 25.33 0.08 -8.71
CA MET A 141 25.57 0.60 -7.37
C MET A 141 27.06 0.55 -7.03
N ALA A 142 27.48 1.29 -6.00
CA ALA A 142 28.84 1.17 -5.47
C ALA A 142 29.08 -0.26 -4.96
N ASN A 143 30.27 -0.80 -5.22
CA ASN A 143 30.66 -2.18 -4.92
C ASN A 143 29.92 -3.27 -5.71
N ASP A 144 29.12 -2.94 -6.73
CA ASP A 144 28.64 -3.97 -7.66
C ASP A 144 29.81 -4.57 -8.43
N THR A 145 29.75 -5.87 -8.71
CA THR A 145 30.73 -6.57 -9.54
C THR A 145 30.24 -6.64 -10.98
N ILE A 146 31.05 -6.12 -11.90
CA ILE A 146 30.81 -6.20 -13.35
C ILE A 146 31.81 -7.17 -14.01
N ALA A 147 31.38 -7.77 -15.11
CA ALA A 147 32.18 -8.60 -15.99
C ALA A 147 32.47 -7.82 -17.28
N ILE A 148 33.73 -7.54 -17.55
CA ILE A 148 34.24 -6.89 -18.76
C ILE A 148 34.76 -7.96 -19.68
N GLN A 149 34.20 -8.04 -20.89
CA GLN A 149 34.46 -9.10 -21.85
C GLN A 149 34.94 -8.55 -23.18
N GLY A 150 35.89 -9.24 -23.78
CA GLY A 150 36.49 -8.85 -25.06
C GLY A 150 37.69 -9.70 -25.42
N ARG A 151 38.68 -9.14 -26.13
CA ARG A 151 39.86 -9.89 -26.60
C ARG A 151 41.15 -9.14 -26.30
N HIS A 152 42.25 -9.89 -26.22
CA HIS A 152 43.62 -9.38 -26.09
C HIS A 152 43.87 -8.62 -24.78
N PHE A 153 43.37 -9.14 -23.66
CA PHE A 153 43.60 -8.54 -22.34
C PHE A 153 45.00 -8.83 -21.77
N GLY A 154 45.66 -9.89 -22.28
CA GLY A 154 46.96 -10.37 -21.80
C GLY A 154 46.84 -11.23 -20.55
N ASP A 155 47.94 -11.80 -20.05
CA ASP A 155 47.92 -12.69 -18.87
C ASP A 155 47.44 -11.97 -17.59
N ASN A 156 47.70 -10.66 -17.51
CA ASN A 156 47.20 -9.78 -16.47
C ASN A 156 46.81 -8.43 -17.07
N SER A 157 45.80 -7.78 -16.49
CA SER A 157 45.34 -6.46 -16.92
C SER A 157 45.10 -5.54 -15.74
N ILE A 158 45.31 -4.24 -15.97
CA ILE A 158 44.89 -3.17 -15.06
C ILE A 158 43.55 -2.64 -15.59
N VAL A 159 42.53 -2.65 -14.73
CA VAL A 159 41.21 -2.10 -15.06
C VAL A 159 40.92 -0.89 -14.21
N GLN A 160 40.51 0.20 -14.86
CA GLN A 160 40.13 1.45 -14.22
C GLN A 160 38.72 1.87 -14.64
N ILE A 161 37.95 2.40 -13.69
CA ILE A 161 36.63 3.00 -13.88
C ILE A 161 36.74 4.49 -13.55
N ASN A 162 36.55 5.36 -14.53
CA ASN A 162 36.80 6.80 -14.40
C ASN A 162 38.21 7.11 -13.83
N GLY A 163 39.22 6.32 -14.24
CA GLY A 163 40.61 6.45 -13.78
C GLY A 163 40.89 5.88 -12.38
N GLN A 164 39.89 5.35 -11.68
CA GLN A 164 40.07 4.66 -10.39
C GLN A 164 40.21 3.15 -10.57
N PRO A 165 41.15 2.47 -9.90
CA PRO A 165 41.27 1.02 -10.01
C PRO A 165 40.03 0.30 -9.47
N CYS A 166 39.75 -0.88 -10.01
CA CYS A 166 38.73 -1.77 -9.45
C CYS A 166 38.99 -2.06 -7.97
N ARG A 167 37.92 -2.18 -7.17
CA ARG A 167 38.03 -2.56 -5.76
C ARG A 167 38.37 -4.04 -5.63
N GLY A 168 39.30 -4.35 -4.73
CA GLY A 168 39.70 -5.72 -4.46
C GLY A 168 41.09 -5.80 -3.80
N PRO A 169 41.54 -7.02 -3.48
CA PRO A 169 42.85 -7.25 -2.87
C PRO A 169 44.03 -7.02 -3.83
N SER A 170 43.78 -7.00 -5.15
CA SER A 170 44.76 -6.79 -6.20
C SER A 170 44.26 -5.76 -7.21
N THR A 171 45.17 -4.92 -7.70
CA THR A 171 44.94 -4.00 -8.83
C THR A 171 45.16 -4.67 -10.19
N LEU A 172 45.81 -5.83 -10.20
CA LEU A 172 45.99 -6.69 -11.37
C LEU A 172 44.90 -7.75 -11.40
N LEU A 173 44.26 -7.90 -12.54
CA LEU A 173 43.19 -8.85 -12.79
C LEU A 173 43.62 -9.84 -13.88
N ALA A 174 43.51 -11.13 -13.59
CA ALA A 174 43.77 -12.18 -14.57
C ALA A 174 42.47 -12.50 -15.33
N PRO A 175 42.46 -12.44 -16.68
CA PRO A 175 41.28 -12.78 -17.46
C PRO A 175 40.97 -14.27 -17.43
N MET A 176 39.69 -14.60 -17.59
CA MET A 176 39.18 -15.97 -17.74
C MET A 176 38.51 -16.13 -19.09
N LEU A 177 38.57 -17.31 -19.71
CA LEU A 177 37.87 -17.56 -20.98
C LEU A 177 36.35 -17.36 -20.82
N ALA A 178 35.75 -16.61 -21.75
CA ALA A 178 34.32 -16.40 -21.81
C ALA A 178 33.61 -17.72 -22.16
N SER A 179 32.55 -18.04 -21.41
CA SER A 179 31.77 -19.26 -21.63
C SER A 179 30.76 -19.13 -22.77
N ASP A 180 30.45 -17.91 -23.22
CA ASP A 180 29.39 -17.63 -24.19
C ASP A 180 29.90 -17.23 -25.58
N THR A 181 31.19 -16.95 -25.73
CA THR A 181 31.79 -16.47 -26.99
C THR A 181 33.21 -17.02 -27.13
N PHE A 182 33.49 -17.67 -28.26
CA PHE A 182 34.80 -18.26 -28.53
C PHE A 182 35.89 -17.17 -28.65
N GLU A 183 37.06 -17.43 -28.10
CA GLU A 183 38.24 -16.54 -28.06
C GLU A 183 38.03 -15.19 -27.35
N GLU A 184 36.94 -15.03 -26.59
CA GLU A 184 36.80 -13.88 -25.71
C GLU A 184 37.21 -14.23 -24.28
N GLU A 185 37.66 -13.20 -23.57
CA GLU A 185 38.17 -13.21 -22.21
C GLU A 185 37.27 -12.34 -21.33
N VAL A 186 37.24 -12.61 -20.03
CA VAL A 186 36.41 -11.92 -19.03
C VAL A 186 37.26 -11.49 -17.84
N LEU A 187 37.20 -10.21 -17.50
CA LEU A 187 37.75 -9.62 -16.29
C LEU A 187 36.61 -9.25 -15.33
N LEU A 188 36.74 -9.59 -14.05
CA LEU A 188 35.78 -9.22 -13.01
C LEU A 188 36.27 -7.98 -12.27
N CYS A 189 35.49 -6.90 -12.31
CA CYS A 189 35.80 -5.64 -11.65
C CYS A 189 34.72 -5.30 -10.63
N THR A 190 35.10 -5.15 -9.36
CA THR A 190 34.21 -4.55 -8.37
C THR A 190 34.30 -3.04 -8.49
N LEU A 191 33.16 -2.39 -8.71
CA LEU A 191 33.11 -0.97 -9.02
C LEU A 191 33.54 -0.12 -7.81
N PRO A 192 34.43 0.87 -8.01
CA PRO A 192 34.68 1.89 -7.01
C PRO A 192 33.41 2.75 -6.80
N PRO A 193 33.28 3.44 -5.64
CA PRO A 193 32.24 4.43 -5.45
C PRO A 193 32.34 5.50 -6.53
N ASN A 194 31.20 5.88 -7.13
CA ASN A 194 31.17 6.98 -8.08
C ASN A 194 31.07 8.31 -7.33
N ALA A 195 31.93 9.27 -7.64
CA ALA A 195 31.69 10.65 -7.22
C ALA A 195 30.48 11.19 -8.00
N LEU A 196 29.57 11.92 -7.34
CA LEU A 196 28.35 12.45 -7.98
C LEU A 196 28.65 13.32 -9.22
N ASP A 197 29.81 13.97 -9.27
CA ASP A 197 30.25 14.83 -10.37
C ASP A 197 31.08 14.10 -11.44
N ALA A 198 31.33 12.80 -11.28
CA ALA A 198 32.12 12.03 -12.24
C ALA A 198 31.31 11.73 -13.52
N PRO A 199 31.98 11.56 -14.67
CA PRO A 199 31.31 11.22 -15.93
C PRO A 199 30.44 9.97 -15.78
N ASN A 200 29.18 10.08 -16.21
CA ASN A 200 28.23 8.97 -16.28
C ASN A 200 27.52 9.01 -17.65
N PRO A 201 27.71 8.02 -18.54
CA PRO A 201 28.40 6.75 -18.33
C PRO A 201 29.90 6.88 -18.06
N ALA A 202 30.39 6.06 -17.12
CA ALA A 202 31.78 5.96 -16.73
C ALA A 202 32.65 5.34 -17.83
N VAL A 203 33.88 5.84 -17.94
CA VAL A 203 34.89 5.31 -18.84
C VAL A 203 35.52 4.08 -18.19
N VAL A 204 35.42 2.95 -18.88
CA VAL A 204 36.13 1.71 -18.57
C VAL A 204 37.42 1.72 -19.37
N THR A 205 38.54 1.66 -18.67
CA THR A 205 39.87 1.56 -19.26
C THR A 205 40.45 0.19 -18.92
N VAL A 206 40.83 -0.58 -19.93
CA VAL A 206 41.55 -1.85 -19.77
C VAL A 206 42.94 -1.68 -20.36
N ILE A 207 43.96 -1.99 -19.57
CA ILE A 207 45.37 -1.86 -19.93
C ILE A 207 46.01 -3.24 -19.79
N ASN A 208 46.67 -3.72 -20.85
CA ASN A 208 47.49 -4.92 -20.78
C ASN A 208 48.68 -4.65 -19.85
N GLU A 209 48.91 -5.51 -18.85
CA GLU A 209 49.94 -5.27 -17.83
C GLU A 209 51.36 -5.37 -18.43
N ALA A 210 51.59 -6.38 -19.26
CA ALA A 210 52.88 -6.62 -19.91
C ALA A 210 53.22 -5.51 -20.92
N PHE A 211 52.20 -4.94 -21.58
CA PHE A 211 52.33 -3.92 -22.61
C PHE A 211 51.44 -2.70 -22.32
N ARG A 212 51.88 -1.84 -21.39
CA ARG A 212 51.03 -0.81 -20.75
C ARG A 212 50.42 0.29 -21.61
N GLY A 213 50.75 0.42 -22.90
CA GLY A 213 49.92 1.26 -23.78
C GLY A 213 49.14 0.54 -24.85
N LEU A 214 49.13 -0.79 -24.82
CA LEU A 214 47.98 -1.51 -25.34
C LEU A 214 46.83 -1.31 -24.35
N ARG A 215 45.99 -0.32 -24.65
CA ARG A 215 44.85 0.07 -23.83
C ARG A 215 43.61 0.34 -24.68
N VAL A 216 42.45 0.20 -24.06
CA VAL A 216 41.17 0.57 -24.64
C VAL A 216 40.33 1.33 -23.63
N ASP A 217 39.69 2.39 -24.12
CA ASP A 217 38.76 3.21 -23.35
C ASP A 217 37.37 3.08 -23.97
N GLY A 218 36.34 2.90 -23.14
CA GLY A 218 34.97 2.99 -23.64
C GLY A 218 33.94 3.22 -22.54
N ARG A 219 32.80 3.77 -22.94
CA ARG A 219 31.72 4.15 -22.03
C ARG A 219 30.72 3.01 -21.89
N PHE A 220 31.01 2.08 -20.99
CA PHE A 220 30.24 0.85 -20.85
C PHE A 220 29.50 0.71 -19.52
N VAL A 221 29.78 1.57 -18.53
CA VAL A 221 29.20 1.46 -17.18
C VAL A 221 28.40 2.70 -16.87
N THR A 222 27.11 2.55 -16.56
CA THR A 222 26.30 3.65 -16.04
C THR A 222 25.98 3.38 -14.58
N TYR A 223 26.43 4.27 -13.69
CA TYR A 223 26.07 4.23 -12.27
C TYR A 223 24.61 4.65 -12.07
N ALA A 224 24.00 4.15 -11.00
CA ALA A 224 22.64 4.51 -10.59
C ALA A 224 22.51 6.03 -10.42
N GLN A 225 21.42 6.58 -10.94
CA GLN A 225 21.11 8.01 -10.87
C GLN A 225 19.73 8.26 -10.24
N PRO A 226 19.54 9.42 -9.58
CA PRO A 226 18.23 9.84 -9.11
C PRO A 226 17.22 9.91 -10.26
N VAL A 227 16.01 9.37 -10.02
CA VAL A 227 14.90 9.43 -10.98
C VAL A 227 13.86 10.43 -10.49
N THR A 228 13.44 11.35 -11.36
CA THR A 228 12.44 12.38 -11.03
C THR A 228 11.13 12.10 -11.74
N LEU A 229 10.03 12.05 -10.97
CA LEU A 229 8.69 11.89 -11.52
C LEU A 229 8.18 13.23 -12.07
N THR A 230 7.65 13.23 -13.29
CA THR A 230 7.17 14.44 -13.97
C THR A 230 5.68 14.70 -13.80
N GLN A 231 4.91 13.69 -13.38
CA GLN A 231 3.47 13.79 -13.18
C GLN A 231 3.13 13.91 -11.70
N ALA A 232 2.17 14.77 -11.37
CA ALA A 232 1.63 14.86 -10.02
C ALA A 232 0.84 13.59 -9.68
N PRO A 233 0.92 13.09 -8.43
CA PRO A 233 0.03 12.04 -7.97
C PRO A 233 -1.42 12.54 -7.86
N THR A 234 -2.36 11.62 -7.97
CA THR A 234 -3.78 11.87 -7.75
C THR A 234 -4.21 11.36 -6.37
N LEU A 235 -5.04 12.14 -5.69
CA LEU A 235 -5.63 11.78 -4.40
C LEU A 235 -7.04 11.23 -4.61
N SER A 236 -7.40 10.19 -3.86
CA SER A 236 -8.71 9.54 -3.96
C SER A 236 -9.07 8.87 -2.64
N ASN A 237 -10.28 8.31 -2.55
CA ASN A 237 -10.72 7.50 -1.42
C ASN A 237 -10.49 8.16 -0.05
N VAL A 238 -10.80 9.46 0.04
CA VAL A 238 -10.52 10.32 1.19
C VAL A 238 -11.34 9.91 2.40
N ALA A 239 -10.69 9.74 3.54
CA ALA A 239 -11.26 9.43 4.85
C ALA A 239 -10.91 10.55 5.86
N ALA A 240 -11.37 10.43 7.11
CA ALA A 240 -11.00 11.32 8.20
C ALA A 240 -9.50 11.22 8.54
N HIS A 241 -8.98 10.00 8.61
CA HIS A 241 -7.58 9.74 9.01
C HIS A 241 -6.72 9.08 7.92
N ALA A 242 -7.19 9.04 6.67
CA ALA A 242 -6.45 8.45 5.56
C ALA A 242 -6.86 9.03 4.19
N MET A 243 -6.00 8.84 3.19
CA MET A 243 -6.38 8.99 1.77
C MET A 243 -5.48 8.12 0.89
N ASP A 244 -6.00 7.74 -0.27
CA ASP A 244 -5.21 6.98 -1.24
C ASP A 244 -4.49 7.94 -2.19
N VAL A 245 -3.22 7.63 -2.42
CA VAL A 245 -2.31 8.35 -3.32
C VAL A 245 -1.98 7.41 -4.46
N THR A 246 -2.19 7.85 -5.70
CA THR A 246 -1.90 7.07 -6.91
C THR A 246 -1.03 7.88 -7.86
N TRP A 247 -0.02 7.26 -8.46
CA TRP A 247 0.92 7.93 -9.36
C TRP A 247 1.27 7.07 -10.57
N ALA A 248 1.86 7.70 -11.58
CA ALA A 248 2.44 7.00 -12.71
C ALA A 248 3.93 6.70 -12.46
N PRO A 249 4.44 5.52 -12.88
CA PRO A 249 5.87 5.26 -12.90
C PRO A 249 6.60 6.18 -13.90
N PRO A 250 7.94 6.23 -13.89
CA PRO A 250 8.71 7.00 -14.88
C PRO A 250 8.33 6.63 -16.32
N SER A 251 8.26 7.63 -17.21
CA SER A 251 7.93 7.40 -18.63
C SER A 251 9.07 6.79 -19.43
N ASP A 252 10.32 7.00 -19.00
CA ASP A 252 11.48 6.35 -19.60
C ASP A 252 11.57 4.89 -19.11
N VAL A 253 11.67 3.96 -20.07
CA VAL A 253 11.64 2.53 -19.75
C VAL A 253 12.83 2.11 -18.88
N TRP A 254 14.02 2.70 -19.09
CA TRP A 254 15.19 2.34 -18.30
C TRP A 254 15.09 2.88 -16.88
N GLN A 255 14.60 4.11 -16.69
CA GLN A 255 14.29 4.63 -15.36
C GLN A 255 13.19 3.83 -14.66
N SER A 256 12.17 3.38 -15.39
CA SER A 256 11.13 2.51 -14.83
C SER A 256 11.71 1.14 -14.42
N LEU A 257 12.66 0.60 -15.18
CA LEU A 257 13.33 -0.66 -14.87
C LEU A 257 14.25 -0.56 -13.66
N THR A 258 14.81 0.63 -13.35
CA THR A 258 15.66 0.85 -12.18
C THR A 258 14.88 1.13 -10.91
N THR A 259 13.63 1.58 -11.02
CA THR A 259 12.81 1.97 -9.88
C THR A 259 12.42 0.74 -9.05
N THR A 260 12.92 0.66 -7.82
CA THR A 260 12.65 -0.42 -6.86
C THR A 260 11.49 -0.09 -5.91
N GLY A 261 11.14 1.18 -5.81
CA GLY A 261 10.00 1.64 -5.04
C GLY A 261 9.88 3.15 -5.02
N TYR A 262 9.12 3.66 -4.06
CA TYR A 262 8.81 5.08 -3.99
C TYR A 262 8.80 5.55 -2.54
N MET A 263 9.18 6.80 -2.31
CA MET A 263 8.94 7.50 -1.06
C MET A 263 7.76 8.45 -1.26
N VAL A 264 6.69 8.24 -0.50
CA VAL A 264 5.52 9.12 -0.50
C VAL A 264 5.66 10.05 0.70
N ALA A 265 5.72 11.35 0.46
CA ALA A 265 5.84 12.37 1.50
C ALA A 265 4.57 13.24 1.54
N TRP A 266 4.13 13.59 2.74
CA TRP A 266 2.96 14.45 2.94
C TRP A 266 3.19 15.45 4.07
N THR A 267 2.61 16.64 3.92
CA THR A 267 2.69 17.71 4.92
C THR A 267 1.40 18.52 4.99
N ASP A 268 1.02 18.94 6.19
CA ASP A 268 -0.06 19.88 6.47
C ASP A 268 0.42 21.34 6.53
N GLY A 269 1.70 21.59 6.22
CA GLY A 269 2.37 22.89 6.35
C GLY A 269 3.05 23.12 7.70
N THR A 270 2.84 22.25 8.70
CA THR A 270 3.47 22.31 10.01
C THR A 270 4.38 21.12 10.27
N ALA A 271 3.94 19.92 9.92
CA ALA A 271 4.68 18.67 10.04
C ALA A 271 4.82 17.99 8.70
N THR A 272 5.92 17.28 8.50
CA THR A 272 6.18 16.47 7.31
C THR A 272 6.39 15.03 7.73
N ALA A 273 5.64 14.12 7.13
CA ALA A 273 5.79 12.69 7.29
C ALA A 273 6.06 12.03 5.93
N SER A 274 6.64 10.84 5.95
CA SER A 274 6.85 10.06 4.74
C SER A 274 6.82 8.57 5.03
N ALA A 275 6.52 7.78 3.99
CA ALA A 275 6.59 6.33 4.02
C ALA A 275 7.24 5.84 2.73
N VAL A 276 8.10 4.83 2.85
CA VAL A 276 8.67 4.12 1.70
C VAL A 276 7.80 2.93 1.35
N VAL A 277 7.53 2.79 0.06
CA VAL A 277 6.77 1.70 -0.53
C VAL A 277 7.61 0.94 -1.55
N GLY A 278 7.24 -0.32 -1.82
CA GLY A 278 7.80 -1.12 -2.90
C GLY A 278 7.48 -0.56 -4.28
N ASN A 279 7.75 -1.36 -5.32
CA ASN A 279 7.36 -1.02 -6.68
C ASN A 279 5.85 -1.23 -6.88
N VAL A 280 5.10 -0.28 -6.35
CA VAL A 280 3.64 -0.13 -6.43
C VAL A 280 3.34 1.25 -7.01
N THR A 281 2.13 1.47 -7.52
CA THR A 281 1.70 2.76 -8.08
C THR A 281 0.58 3.41 -7.27
N THR A 282 0.20 2.80 -6.15
CA THR A 282 -0.82 3.31 -5.24
C THR A 282 -0.45 2.95 -3.80
N THR A 283 -0.82 3.80 -2.84
CA THR A 283 -0.71 3.51 -1.41
C THR A 283 -1.73 4.32 -0.63
N THR A 284 -1.97 3.96 0.64
CA THR A 284 -2.80 4.73 1.56
C THR A 284 -1.90 5.45 2.54
N ILE A 285 -1.92 6.79 2.55
CA ILE A 285 -1.23 7.58 3.56
C ILE A 285 -2.10 7.67 4.82
N ARG A 286 -1.47 7.41 5.98
CA ARG A 286 -2.12 7.34 7.29
C ARG A 286 -1.07 7.18 8.42
N PRO A 287 -1.43 7.50 9.68
CA PRO A 287 -2.64 8.24 10.08
C PRO A 287 -2.50 9.72 9.70
N LEU A 288 -3.63 10.35 9.37
CA LEU A 288 -3.73 11.78 9.09
C LEU A 288 -4.60 12.46 10.15
N ALA A 289 -4.46 13.78 10.32
CA ALA A 289 -5.42 14.55 11.09
C ALA A 289 -6.71 14.74 10.30
N ALA A 290 -7.85 14.64 11.00
CA ALA A 290 -9.15 14.95 10.43
C ALA A 290 -9.25 16.42 10.02
N ASN A 291 -10.11 16.71 9.05
CA ASN A 291 -10.42 18.06 8.57
C ASN A 291 -9.17 18.90 8.21
N THR A 292 -8.14 18.27 7.64
CA THR A 292 -6.83 18.86 7.36
C THR A 292 -6.44 18.68 5.89
N THR A 293 -5.85 19.71 5.29
CA THR A 293 -5.39 19.67 3.90
C THR A 293 -3.94 19.21 3.86
N TYR A 294 -3.63 18.26 2.98
CA TYR A 294 -2.27 17.74 2.82
C TYR A 294 -1.74 18.00 1.42
N ASN A 295 -0.48 18.44 1.36
CA ASN A 295 0.32 18.43 0.15
C ASN A 295 1.10 17.12 0.08
N VAL A 296 0.95 16.38 -1.02
CA VAL A 296 1.56 15.06 -1.19
C VAL A 296 2.48 15.05 -2.40
N THR A 297 3.68 14.50 -2.25
CA THR A 297 4.63 14.25 -3.34
C THR A 297 5.09 12.80 -3.32
N VAL A 298 5.51 12.31 -4.47
CA VAL A 298 6.09 10.98 -4.63
C VAL A 298 7.48 11.10 -5.23
N THR A 299 8.43 10.37 -4.67
CA THR A 299 9.82 10.33 -5.13
C THR A 299 10.18 8.91 -5.50
N ALA A 300 10.77 8.69 -6.68
CA ALA A 300 11.25 7.37 -7.07
C ALA A 300 12.52 7.00 -6.29
N LEU A 301 12.64 5.72 -5.93
CA LEU A 301 13.80 5.14 -5.28
C LEU A 301 14.48 4.15 -6.21
N VAL A 302 15.81 4.22 -6.22
CA VAL A 302 16.67 3.30 -6.97
C VAL A 302 17.60 2.62 -5.98
N GLU A 303 17.44 1.32 -5.81
CA GLU A 303 18.22 0.50 -4.89
C GLU A 303 18.82 -0.71 -5.61
N ASN A 304 19.64 -1.48 -4.88
CA ASN A 304 20.19 -2.73 -5.39
C ASN A 304 19.06 -3.76 -5.61
N GLN A 305 18.79 -4.08 -6.87
CA GLN A 305 17.70 -4.97 -7.27
C GLN A 305 17.94 -6.45 -6.91
N ARG A 306 19.13 -6.79 -6.43
CA ARG A 306 19.54 -8.17 -6.08
C ARG A 306 19.29 -8.53 -4.63
N THR A 307 18.95 -7.56 -3.77
CA THR A 307 18.59 -7.84 -2.38
C THR A 307 17.12 -8.23 -2.28
N ALA A 308 16.75 -9.07 -1.31
CA ALA A 308 15.36 -9.49 -1.11
C ALA A 308 14.52 -8.45 -0.35
N LEU A 309 15.16 -7.45 0.28
CA LEU A 309 14.54 -6.56 1.26
C LEU A 309 13.46 -5.64 0.66
N TRP A 310 13.55 -5.27 -0.61
CA TRP A 310 12.54 -4.45 -1.27
C TRP A 310 11.28 -5.23 -1.66
N GLN A 311 11.28 -6.56 -1.50
CA GLN A 311 10.20 -7.43 -1.95
C GLN A 311 9.14 -7.73 -0.91
N ASP A 312 9.47 -7.56 0.38
CA ASP A 312 8.54 -7.73 1.48
C ASP A 312 7.87 -6.40 1.76
N VAL A 313 6.56 -6.34 1.54
CA VAL A 313 5.75 -5.14 1.70
C VAL A 313 4.46 -5.48 2.43
N ASP A 314 3.95 -4.53 3.21
CA ASP A 314 2.66 -4.68 3.88
C ASP A 314 1.48 -4.58 2.89
N GLN A 315 0.25 -4.69 3.40
CA GLN A 315 -0.96 -4.59 2.57
C GLN A 315 -1.10 -3.23 1.84
N TYR A 316 -0.40 -2.19 2.29
CA TYR A 316 -0.34 -0.84 1.68
C TYR A 316 0.88 -0.65 0.78
N GLY A 317 1.70 -1.68 0.62
CA GLY A 317 2.93 -1.64 -0.15
C GLY A 317 4.12 -1.04 0.62
N ARG A 318 3.99 -0.73 1.91
CA ARG A 318 5.05 -0.08 2.70
C ARG A 318 6.15 -1.06 3.08
N ARG A 319 7.36 -0.54 3.22
CA ARG A 319 8.57 -1.28 3.63
C ARG A 319 9.65 -0.36 4.18
N ALA A 320 10.71 -0.95 4.70
CA ALA A 320 11.93 -0.22 5.03
C ALA A 320 12.71 0.20 3.76
N VAL A 321 13.42 1.32 3.87
CA VAL A 321 14.35 1.81 2.84
C VAL A 321 15.70 1.12 3.00
N ASP A 322 16.34 0.77 1.89
CA ASP A 322 17.73 0.30 1.90
C ASP A 322 18.68 1.48 2.19
N GLY A 323 19.68 1.29 3.06
CA GLY A 323 20.64 2.34 3.41
C GLY A 323 21.50 2.83 2.24
N THR A 324 21.52 2.10 1.12
CA THR A 324 22.22 2.46 -0.12
C THR A 324 21.32 3.09 -1.18
N ALA A 325 20.04 3.35 -0.87
CA ALA A 325 19.08 3.90 -1.81
C ALA A 325 19.52 5.24 -2.42
N VAL A 326 19.46 5.34 -3.73
CA VAL A 326 19.57 6.61 -4.46
C VAL A 326 18.16 7.22 -4.55
N ILE A 327 17.96 8.33 -3.85
CA ILE A 327 16.66 9.01 -3.76
C ILE A 327 16.52 10.06 -4.86
N GLY A 328 15.42 9.99 -5.61
CA GLY A 328 15.04 10.93 -6.66
C GLY A 328 14.69 12.35 -6.20
N GLY A 329 14.33 13.20 -7.16
CA GLY A 329 13.63 14.45 -6.87
C GLY A 329 12.13 14.22 -6.63
N PRO A 330 11.47 15.03 -5.80
CA PRO A 330 10.03 14.91 -5.57
C PRO A 330 9.24 15.25 -6.85
N SER A 331 8.12 14.54 -7.05
CA SER A 331 7.12 14.91 -8.06
C SER A 331 6.57 16.32 -7.82
N PRO A 332 5.90 16.93 -8.82
CA PRO A 332 4.96 18.00 -8.53
C PRO A 332 3.96 17.59 -7.45
N VAL A 333 3.51 18.56 -6.66
CA VAL A 333 2.54 18.33 -5.57
C VAL A 333 1.22 17.83 -6.15
N ALA A 334 0.59 16.89 -5.45
CA ALA A 334 -0.73 16.37 -5.79
C ALA A 334 -1.75 17.50 -5.98
N GLY A 335 -2.58 17.37 -7.01
CA GLY A 335 -3.61 18.36 -7.33
C GLY A 335 -4.92 17.71 -7.78
N PRO A 336 -6.09 18.34 -7.52
CA PRO A 336 -6.30 19.53 -6.69
C PRO A 336 -6.04 19.27 -5.20
N ALA A 337 -5.92 20.33 -4.39
CA ALA A 337 -5.77 20.19 -2.94
C ALA A 337 -6.97 19.46 -2.34
N VAL A 338 -6.71 18.46 -1.49
CA VAL A 338 -7.74 17.63 -0.85
C VAL A 338 -7.64 17.76 0.66
N ARG A 339 -8.80 17.95 1.28
CA ARG A 339 -8.96 17.99 2.73
C ARG A 339 -9.50 16.64 3.21
N THR A 340 -8.90 16.07 4.23
CA THR A 340 -9.47 14.91 4.94
C THR A 340 -10.86 15.26 5.49
N LEU A 341 -11.68 14.24 5.73
CA LEU A 341 -13.01 14.45 6.30
C LEU A 341 -12.91 14.82 7.78
N LEU A 342 -13.98 15.41 8.32
CA LEU A 342 -14.10 15.58 9.77
C LEU A 342 -14.39 14.23 10.44
N HIS A 343 -15.32 13.46 9.86
CA HIS A 343 -15.58 12.08 10.24
C HIS A 343 -15.81 11.21 9.00
N ASP A 344 -15.59 9.91 9.12
CA ASP A 344 -15.90 8.97 8.03
C ASP A 344 -17.41 8.76 7.87
N ILE A 345 -18.13 8.72 8.99
CA ILE A 345 -19.60 8.77 9.06
C ILE A 345 -19.98 9.96 9.94
N ALA A 346 -20.95 10.78 9.49
CA ALA A 346 -21.45 11.91 10.26
C ALA A 346 -22.94 12.17 10.03
N PHE A 347 -23.74 11.92 11.06
CA PHE A 347 -25.14 12.31 11.17
C PHE A 347 -25.32 13.17 12.41
N SER A 348 -25.45 14.48 12.25
CA SER A 348 -25.80 15.40 13.34
C SER A 348 -27.29 15.31 13.72
N SER A 349 -28.12 14.85 12.78
CA SER A 349 -29.53 14.48 12.95
C SER A 349 -29.92 13.56 11.80
N PHE A 350 -31.06 12.87 11.94
CA PHE A 350 -31.62 12.00 10.93
C PHE A 350 -32.89 12.62 10.36
N SER A 351 -32.74 13.35 9.25
CA SER A 351 -33.85 13.75 8.39
C SER A 351 -34.02 12.76 7.24
N ALA A 352 -35.16 12.81 6.54
CA ALA A 352 -35.37 12.00 5.35
C ALA A 352 -34.28 12.24 4.28
N ALA A 353 -33.76 13.47 4.16
CA ALA A 353 -32.68 13.79 3.22
C ALA A 353 -31.30 13.28 3.70
N ALA A 354 -31.04 13.34 5.00
CA ALA A 354 -29.77 12.87 5.57
C ALA A 354 -29.58 11.36 5.35
N ILE A 355 -30.65 10.57 5.44
CA ILE A 355 -30.59 9.12 5.24
C ILE A 355 -30.58 8.70 3.76
N LEU A 356 -30.70 9.63 2.81
CA LEU A 356 -30.55 9.32 1.39
C LEU A 356 -29.07 9.13 1.04
N ASN A 357 -28.81 8.25 0.08
CA ASN A 357 -27.45 7.99 -0.37
C ASN A 357 -26.88 9.19 -1.11
N ASN A 358 -26.16 10.05 -0.39
CA ASN A 358 -25.51 11.25 -0.94
C ASN A 358 -24.13 10.98 -1.56
N SER A 359 -23.72 9.70 -1.69
CA SER A 359 -22.39 9.27 -2.13
C SER A 359 -21.24 9.81 -1.27
N ALA A 360 -20.00 9.54 -1.65
CA ALA A 360 -18.81 10.04 -0.95
C ALA A 360 -18.72 11.57 -1.03
N THR A 361 -18.23 12.22 0.04
CA THR A 361 -18.01 13.68 0.04
C THR A 361 -16.97 14.10 -1.01
N TYR A 362 -15.99 13.24 -1.30
CA TYR A 362 -15.00 13.45 -2.35
C TYR A 362 -15.21 12.46 -3.51
N PRO A 363 -15.40 12.94 -4.76
CA PRO A 363 -15.91 12.12 -5.85
C PRO A 363 -14.85 11.27 -6.56
N HIS A 364 -13.55 11.49 -6.31
CA HIS A 364 -12.51 10.69 -6.94
C HIS A 364 -12.36 9.33 -6.24
N THR A 365 -12.46 8.28 -7.04
CA THR A 365 -12.48 6.90 -6.57
C THR A 365 -11.42 6.09 -7.31
N THR A 366 -10.69 5.24 -6.59
CA THR A 366 -9.79 4.24 -7.15
C THR A 366 -9.99 2.93 -6.38
N LEU A 367 -9.51 1.79 -6.85
CA LEU A 367 -9.62 0.54 -6.08
C LEU A 367 -8.72 0.53 -4.83
N GLY A 368 -7.76 1.46 -4.76
CA GLY A 368 -6.82 1.60 -3.66
C GLY A 368 -5.98 0.34 -3.35
N PRO A 369 -5.11 0.41 -2.34
CA PRO A 369 -4.41 -0.77 -1.83
C PRO A 369 -5.32 -1.72 -1.08
N THR A 370 -6.39 -1.23 -0.44
CA THR A 370 -7.28 -2.07 0.39
C THR A 370 -8.37 -2.78 -0.40
N GLY A 371 -8.42 -2.60 -1.73
CA GLY A 371 -9.43 -3.23 -2.59
C GLY A 371 -10.81 -2.58 -2.52
N ASP A 372 -10.89 -1.33 -2.04
CA ASP A 372 -12.14 -0.59 -1.88
C ASP A 372 -12.12 0.70 -2.71
N ALA A 373 -13.28 1.05 -3.27
CA ALA A 373 -13.43 2.19 -4.15
C ALA A 373 -14.44 3.22 -3.64
N GLY A 374 -13.99 4.47 -3.53
CA GLY A 374 -14.77 5.63 -3.10
C GLY A 374 -14.17 6.35 -1.90
N GLY A 375 -14.37 7.66 -1.76
CA GLY A 375 -14.12 8.36 -0.49
C GLY A 375 -15.10 7.95 0.61
N GLN A 376 -14.79 8.21 1.87
CA GLN A 376 -15.75 8.11 2.98
C GLN A 376 -16.70 9.32 2.96
N GLY A 377 -17.66 9.35 3.91
CA GLY A 377 -18.67 10.39 4.03
C GLY A 377 -20.01 9.81 4.47
N ALA A 378 -21.01 10.65 4.71
CA ALA A 378 -22.35 10.16 5.06
C ALA A 378 -23.06 9.55 3.84
N PHE A 379 -22.71 8.30 3.50
CA PHE A 379 -23.61 7.47 2.71
C PHE A 379 -24.86 7.26 3.55
N GLY A 380 -26.03 7.48 2.96
CA GLY A 380 -27.32 7.28 3.62
C GLY A 380 -27.48 5.88 4.23
N LEU A 381 -28.59 5.58 4.89
CA LEU A 381 -28.74 4.34 5.64
C LEU A 381 -29.61 3.30 4.94
N VAL A 382 -29.27 2.03 5.12
CA VAL A 382 -30.15 0.90 4.79
C VAL A 382 -30.97 0.57 6.02
N LEU A 383 -32.27 0.87 5.97
CA LEU A 383 -33.21 0.59 7.06
C LEU A 383 -33.95 -0.73 6.81
N LEU A 384 -34.02 -1.58 7.85
CA LEU A 384 -34.64 -2.90 7.80
C LEU A 384 -35.66 -3.08 8.94
N GLY A 385 -36.63 -3.95 8.70
CA GLY A 385 -37.67 -4.28 9.67
C GLY A 385 -38.52 -3.05 9.99
N HIS A 386 -38.59 -2.72 11.28
CA HIS A 386 -39.38 -1.60 11.79
C HIS A 386 -38.58 -0.30 11.93
N ALA A 387 -37.32 -0.26 11.48
CA ALA A 387 -36.52 0.94 11.53
C ALA A 387 -37.05 1.99 10.53
N ASN A 388 -37.22 3.22 11.01
CA ASN A 388 -37.67 4.38 10.24
C ASN A 388 -37.00 5.68 10.72
N VAL A 389 -37.27 6.79 10.04
CA VAL A 389 -36.95 8.11 10.58
C VAL A 389 -38.14 8.58 11.42
N GLN A 390 -37.87 9.13 12.61
CA GLN A 390 -38.90 9.63 13.52
C GLN A 390 -39.87 10.56 12.77
N ASN A 391 -41.15 10.51 13.12
CA ASN A 391 -42.22 11.30 12.47
C ASN A 391 -42.47 10.98 10.99
N CYS A 392 -41.69 10.09 10.35
CA CYS A 392 -42.06 9.50 9.07
C CYS A 392 -42.96 8.29 9.29
N ASN A 393 -43.94 8.09 8.40
CA ASN A 393 -44.81 6.90 8.43
C ASN A 393 -43.98 5.60 8.45
N SER A 394 -44.48 4.56 9.11
CA SER A 394 -43.78 3.29 9.40
C SER A 394 -43.38 2.45 8.17
N THR A 395 -43.73 2.92 6.97
CA THR A 395 -43.35 2.32 5.68
C THR A 395 -42.30 3.18 5.00
N SER A 396 -41.04 2.95 5.34
CA SER A 396 -39.81 3.23 4.59
C SER A 396 -39.81 4.42 3.59
N VAL A 397 -39.18 5.52 4.03
CA VAL A 397 -38.57 6.60 3.23
C VAL A 397 -39.58 7.56 2.55
N CYS A 398 -39.18 8.79 2.22
CA CYS A 398 -39.93 9.85 1.53
C CYS A 398 -40.97 10.67 2.32
N CYS A 399 -40.54 11.81 2.87
CA CYS A 399 -41.01 13.19 2.63
C CYS A 399 -39.93 14.09 3.27
N ASP A 400 -39.22 14.95 2.54
CA ASP A 400 -39.66 16.32 2.27
C ASP A 400 -38.75 16.96 1.22
N ILE A 401 -39.34 17.57 0.18
CA ILE A 401 -38.91 18.92 -0.23
C ILE A 401 -40.18 19.69 -0.64
N LEU A 402 -40.64 20.57 0.26
CA LEU A 402 -41.72 21.57 0.10
C LEU A 402 -43.17 21.05 0.15
N ALA A 403 -43.72 20.98 1.36
CA ALA A 403 -45.17 21.10 1.57
C ALA A 403 -45.59 22.56 1.33
N SER A 404 -46.04 22.87 0.11
CA SER A 404 -46.97 24.00 -0.08
C SER A 404 -48.39 23.50 0.18
N THR A 405 -49.34 24.42 0.39
CA THR A 405 -50.70 24.16 0.90
C THR A 405 -51.55 23.12 0.15
N ASN A 406 -51.08 22.50 -0.95
CA ASN A 406 -51.83 21.48 -1.71
C ASN A 406 -50.99 20.45 -2.50
N ALA A 407 -49.69 20.27 -2.27
CA ALA A 407 -48.91 19.24 -2.99
C ALA A 407 -47.69 18.72 -2.21
N CYS A 408 -47.43 17.41 -2.31
CA CYS A 408 -46.24 16.75 -1.77
C CYS A 408 -45.49 16.01 -2.90
N TYR A 409 -44.17 16.22 -3.00
CA TYR A 409 -43.31 15.52 -3.95
C TYR A 409 -42.26 14.69 -3.19
N LEU A 410 -42.51 13.38 -3.05
CA LEU A 410 -41.57 12.25 -3.21
C LEU A 410 -42.34 10.97 -2.84
N THR A 411 -42.37 9.97 -3.71
CA THR A 411 -43.08 8.70 -3.46
C THR A 411 -42.14 7.61 -2.97
N CYS A 412 -42.44 6.99 -1.83
CA CYS A 412 -41.93 5.69 -1.44
C CYS A 412 -43.14 4.80 -1.10
N ALA A 413 -43.18 3.58 -1.65
CA ALA A 413 -44.28 2.64 -1.45
C ALA A 413 -43.78 1.40 -0.71
N ALA A 414 -44.45 1.04 0.39
CA ALA A 414 -44.54 -0.35 0.83
C ALA A 414 -45.92 -0.88 0.42
N LEU A 415 -45.96 -2.00 -0.30
CA LEU A 415 -47.21 -2.76 -0.46
C LEU A 415 -47.48 -3.52 0.84
N PRO A 416 -48.74 -3.55 1.33
CA PRO A 416 -49.11 -4.56 2.30
C PRO A 416 -49.21 -5.89 1.55
N LEU A 417 -48.62 -6.97 2.08
CA LEU A 417 -49.28 -8.25 1.93
C LEU A 417 -49.84 -8.70 3.27
N ALA A 418 -51.17 -8.73 3.24
CA ALA A 418 -52.04 -9.42 4.15
C ALA A 418 -51.46 -10.75 4.63
N THR A 419 -51.54 -10.94 5.96
CA THR A 419 -51.87 -12.20 6.61
C THR A 419 -51.18 -13.45 6.05
N THR A 420 -50.04 -13.83 6.61
CA THR A 420 -49.75 -15.22 7.02
C THR A 420 -48.42 -15.30 7.78
N ARG A 421 -48.40 -16.17 8.79
CA ARG A 421 -47.25 -16.45 9.66
C ARG A 421 -46.03 -16.92 8.86
N SER A 422 -44.85 -16.60 9.41
CA SER A 422 -43.54 -17.26 9.25
C SER A 422 -42.87 -17.29 7.85
N SER A 423 -41.93 -16.38 7.60
CA SER A 423 -40.62 -16.67 6.99
C SER A 423 -39.63 -15.49 7.10
N PRO A 424 -38.31 -15.72 7.31
CA PRO A 424 -37.29 -14.70 7.53
C PRO A 424 -36.62 -14.27 6.21
N THR A 425 -37.39 -13.79 5.24
CA THR A 425 -36.84 -13.26 3.98
C THR A 425 -36.99 -11.75 3.95
N ALA A 426 -35.86 -11.05 4.03
CA ALA A 426 -35.75 -9.62 3.85
C ALA A 426 -36.24 -9.22 2.45
N SER A 427 -37.25 -8.36 2.37
CA SER A 427 -37.64 -7.71 1.11
C SER A 427 -36.73 -6.50 0.88
N LEU A 428 -35.90 -6.58 -0.16
CA LEU A 428 -35.07 -5.48 -0.64
C LEU A 428 -35.95 -4.49 -1.42
N THR A 429 -36.19 -3.30 -0.88
CA THR A 429 -36.98 -2.26 -1.56
C THR A 429 -36.12 -1.54 -2.60
N THR A 430 -36.42 -1.72 -3.89
CA THR A 430 -35.77 -0.99 -4.98
C THR A 430 -36.51 0.33 -5.25
N ILE A 431 -35.81 1.46 -5.20
CA ILE A 431 -36.35 2.81 -5.39
C ILE A 431 -36.70 3.02 -6.89
N ARG A 432 -37.94 3.43 -7.20
CA ARG A 432 -38.33 3.96 -8.52
C ARG A 432 -38.91 5.37 -8.37
N ASN A 433 -38.51 6.30 -9.23
CA ASN A 433 -39.13 7.61 -9.36
C ASN A 433 -40.61 7.47 -9.75
N SER A 434 -41.54 8.01 -8.96
CA SER A 434 -42.92 8.17 -9.40
C SER A 434 -43.52 9.52 -9.02
N SER A 435 -44.58 9.90 -9.74
CA SER A 435 -45.13 11.24 -9.88
C SER A 435 -46.00 11.68 -8.68
N ALA A 436 -46.22 13.00 -8.57
CA ALA A 436 -46.93 13.70 -7.50
C ALA A 436 -48.23 13.04 -7.02
N VAL A 437 -48.45 13.03 -5.69
CA VAL A 437 -49.71 12.61 -5.05
C VAL A 437 -50.42 13.83 -4.48
N THR A 438 -51.68 14.02 -4.83
CA THR A 438 -52.53 15.11 -4.31
C THR A 438 -53.05 14.74 -2.92
N VAL A 439 -52.72 15.53 -1.89
CA VAL A 439 -53.18 15.32 -0.51
C VAL A 439 -54.42 16.20 -0.25
N PRO A 440 -55.48 15.71 0.43
CA PRO A 440 -56.66 16.51 0.75
C PRO A 440 -56.33 17.75 1.63
N PRO A 441 -57.01 18.89 1.43
CA PRO A 441 -56.70 20.17 2.09
C PRO A 441 -57.03 20.27 3.60
N ALA A 442 -57.26 19.13 4.28
CA ALA A 442 -57.75 19.10 5.67
C ALA A 442 -56.81 18.38 6.66
N VAL A 443 -55.57 18.08 6.29
CA VAL A 443 -54.60 17.47 7.21
C VAL A 443 -53.82 18.57 7.91
N LEU A 444 -53.85 18.59 9.25
CA LEU A 444 -52.93 19.40 10.08
C LEU A 444 -51.49 19.21 9.58
N PRO A 445 -50.60 20.22 9.61
CA PRO A 445 -49.23 20.05 9.15
C PRO A 445 -48.59 18.90 9.93
N LEU A 446 -48.29 17.81 9.21
CA LEU A 446 -47.57 16.68 9.78
C LEU A 446 -46.18 17.17 10.24
N PRO A 447 -45.68 16.72 11.40
CA PRO A 447 -44.33 17.06 11.81
C PRO A 447 -43.32 16.60 10.75
N PRO A 448 -42.28 17.40 10.47
CA PRO A 448 -41.28 17.03 9.48
C PRO A 448 -40.58 15.73 9.88
N CYS A 449 -40.17 14.97 8.87
CA CYS A 449 -39.42 13.73 9.03
C CYS A 449 -38.09 13.98 9.75
N GLY A 450 -37.94 13.41 10.94
CA GLY A 450 -36.80 13.55 11.83
C GLY A 450 -37.21 13.98 13.25
N PRO A 451 -36.24 14.32 14.12
CA PRO A 451 -34.79 14.38 13.86
C PRO A 451 -34.03 13.08 14.17
N ALA A 452 -34.70 11.99 14.55
CA ALA A 452 -34.04 10.77 15.03
C ALA A 452 -34.18 9.59 14.06
N LEU A 453 -33.19 8.70 14.06
CA LEU A 453 -33.28 7.35 13.51
C LEU A 453 -33.97 6.47 14.54
N ARG A 454 -35.19 6.03 14.24
CA ARG A 454 -35.99 5.18 15.11
C ARG A 454 -35.80 3.72 14.72
N LEU A 455 -35.24 2.91 15.60
CA LEU A 455 -35.03 1.48 15.34
C LEU A 455 -36.32 0.68 15.62
N THR A 456 -37.09 1.06 16.64
CA THR A 456 -38.44 0.54 16.90
C THR A 456 -39.36 1.61 17.47
N GLY A 457 -40.67 1.45 17.24
CA GLY A 457 -41.70 2.22 17.95
C GLY A 457 -42.07 1.63 19.31
N SER A 458 -43.02 2.27 20.00
CA SER A 458 -43.61 1.74 21.24
C SER A 458 -44.76 0.77 20.91
N ALA A 459 -44.42 -0.44 20.48
CA ALA A 459 -45.37 -1.53 20.27
C ALA A 459 -44.69 -2.89 20.51
N PRO A 460 -45.44 -3.96 20.80
CA PRO A 460 -44.86 -5.28 21.02
C PRO A 460 -44.33 -5.91 19.71
N TYR A 461 -43.35 -6.79 19.84
CA TYR A 461 -42.78 -7.61 18.76
C TYR A 461 -42.18 -6.84 17.58
N LEU A 462 -41.64 -5.66 17.82
CA LEU A 462 -40.91 -4.91 16.81
C LEU A 462 -39.44 -5.33 16.78
N THR A 463 -38.84 -5.23 15.61
CA THR A 463 -37.42 -5.47 15.38
C THR A 463 -37.00 -4.61 14.21
N GLY A 464 -35.93 -3.84 14.37
CA GLY A 464 -35.42 -2.98 13.33
C GLY A 464 -33.90 -2.95 13.32
N ALA A 465 -33.34 -2.67 12.15
CA ALA A 465 -31.92 -2.48 11.97
C ALA A 465 -31.64 -1.33 11.00
N ALA A 466 -30.51 -0.66 11.19
CA ALA A 466 -30.02 0.39 10.31
C ALA A 466 -28.54 0.16 10.04
N TRP A 467 -28.20 -0.07 8.78
CA TRP A 467 -26.82 -0.33 8.35
C TRP A 467 -26.29 0.83 7.53
N TYR A 468 -25.05 1.21 7.82
CA TYR A 468 -24.31 2.02 6.87
C TYR A 468 -23.91 1.14 5.67
N PRO A 469 -24.19 1.60 4.43
CA PRO A 469 -24.23 0.73 3.24
C PRO A 469 -22.85 0.26 2.79
N ARG A 470 -21.78 0.86 3.31
CA ARG A 470 -20.40 0.57 2.93
C ARG A 470 -19.64 -0.02 4.12
N PRO A 471 -18.83 -1.07 3.95
CA PRO A 471 -18.05 -1.61 5.04
C PRO A 471 -16.89 -0.68 5.41
N MET A 472 -16.72 -0.44 6.71
CA MET A 472 -15.74 0.46 7.32
C MET A 472 -14.51 -0.31 7.78
N THR A 473 -13.32 0.27 7.65
CA THR A 473 -12.12 -0.30 8.27
C THR A 473 -12.24 -0.21 9.78
N VAL A 474 -12.15 -1.35 10.44
CA VAL A 474 -12.31 -1.47 11.90
C VAL A 474 -11.12 -2.18 12.55
N SER A 475 -10.29 -2.88 11.79
CA SER A 475 -9.16 -3.62 12.37
C SER A 475 -7.99 -2.73 12.83
N GLU A 476 -7.76 -1.61 12.15
CA GLU A 476 -6.69 -0.65 12.45
C GLU A 476 -7.11 0.38 13.53
N GLY A 477 -8.07 0.02 14.37
CA GLY A 477 -8.69 0.91 15.35
C GLY A 477 -9.83 1.76 14.77
N PHE A 478 -10.83 2.02 15.61
CA PHE A 478 -11.93 2.91 15.29
C PHE A 478 -12.50 3.55 16.55
N SER A 479 -13.12 4.70 16.37
CA SER A 479 -13.95 5.36 17.37
C SER A 479 -15.32 5.65 16.78
N THR A 480 -16.39 5.36 17.51
CA THR A 480 -17.74 5.74 17.12
C THR A 480 -18.47 6.36 18.29
N THR A 481 -19.16 7.47 18.03
CA THR A 481 -19.97 8.17 19.04
C THR A 481 -21.38 8.31 18.53
N PHE A 482 -22.36 8.04 19.38
CA PHE A 482 -23.76 8.24 19.06
C PHE A 482 -24.55 8.66 20.30
N ALA A 483 -25.60 9.46 20.08
CA ALA A 483 -26.54 9.79 21.13
C ALA A 483 -27.79 8.90 20.99
N LEU A 484 -28.20 8.24 22.06
CA LEU A 484 -29.40 7.41 22.10
C LEU A 484 -30.45 8.01 23.04
N ARG A 485 -31.72 7.71 22.76
CA ARG A 485 -32.85 8.01 23.62
C ARG A 485 -33.84 6.86 23.62
N ILE A 486 -34.15 6.37 24.81
CA ILE A 486 -35.22 5.40 25.03
C ILE A 486 -36.44 6.13 25.56
N SER A 487 -37.63 5.87 25.02
CA SER A 487 -38.83 6.61 25.41
C SER A 487 -40.12 5.82 25.21
N ASN A 488 -41.21 6.36 25.73
CA ASN A 488 -42.55 5.79 25.64
C ASN A 488 -42.59 4.29 26.02
N PRO A 489 -42.09 3.89 27.19
CA PRO A 489 -42.16 2.50 27.63
C PRO A 489 -43.61 2.06 27.83
N SER A 490 -43.85 0.75 27.70
CA SER A 490 -45.08 0.11 28.10
C SER A 490 -45.36 0.22 29.59
N PHE A 491 -46.64 0.10 29.96
CA PHE A 491 -47.02 -0.10 31.34
C PHE A 491 -46.98 -1.60 31.66
N HIS A 492 -46.12 -1.99 32.60
CA HIS A 492 -46.01 -3.38 33.04
C HIS A 492 -46.55 -3.52 34.47
N CYS A 493 -47.58 -4.36 34.64
CA CYS A 493 -48.16 -4.68 35.95
C CYS A 493 -47.99 -6.19 36.22
N ARG A 494 -47.20 -6.56 37.24
CA ARG A 494 -46.93 -7.99 37.55
C ARG A 494 -48.10 -8.70 38.26
N PHE A 495 -48.87 -8.00 39.09
CA PHE A 495 -50.04 -8.54 39.80
C PHE A 495 -51.16 -7.49 39.88
N MET A 496 -52.40 -7.91 39.66
CA MET A 496 -53.59 -7.22 40.17
C MET A 496 -54.21 -8.14 41.23
N ASP A 497 -53.89 -7.91 42.49
CA ASP A 497 -54.77 -8.26 43.59
C ASP A 497 -54.48 -7.32 44.77
N ASP A 498 -55.51 -7.08 45.57
CA ASP A 498 -55.84 -5.84 46.29
C ASP A 498 -54.71 -5.02 47.00
N VAL A 499 -54.84 -3.69 46.88
CA VAL A 499 -54.23 -2.57 47.65
C VAL A 499 -52.74 -2.19 47.45
N SER A 500 -51.94 -2.85 46.62
CA SER A 500 -50.68 -2.25 46.12
C SER A 500 -50.24 -2.73 44.73
N THR A 501 -50.83 -2.16 43.69
CA THR A 501 -50.37 -2.34 42.30
C THR A 501 -48.97 -1.74 42.14
N HIS A 502 -47.93 -2.57 42.10
CA HIS A 502 -46.61 -2.16 41.60
C HIS A 502 -46.62 -2.16 40.06
N CYS A 503 -47.50 -1.35 39.47
CA CYS A 503 -47.42 -1.03 38.05
C CYS A 503 -46.29 -0.03 37.86
N ARG A 504 -45.29 -0.38 37.06
CA ARG A 504 -44.18 0.52 36.71
C ARG A 504 -44.15 0.71 35.21
N SER A 505 -43.92 1.95 34.79
CA SER A 505 -43.53 2.25 33.41
C SER A 505 -42.18 1.56 33.16
N ARG A 506 -42.17 0.49 32.36
CA ARG A 506 -40.97 -0.28 32.04
C ARG A 506 -41.09 -0.82 30.63
N GLY A 507 -40.06 -0.57 29.83
CA GLY A 507 -39.95 -1.08 28.47
C GLY A 507 -38.87 -2.16 28.37
N GLY A 508 -38.80 -2.77 27.20
CA GLY A 508 -37.81 -3.75 26.79
C GLY A 508 -37.80 -3.88 25.27
N ASP A 509 -36.83 -4.55 24.67
CA ASP A 509 -35.72 -5.26 25.34
C ASP A 509 -34.44 -4.41 25.33
N GLY A 510 -34.16 -3.71 24.22
CA GLY A 510 -33.00 -2.82 24.15
C GLY A 510 -32.54 -2.58 22.71
N LEU A 511 -31.32 -2.09 22.58
CA LEU A 511 -30.66 -1.87 21.29
C LEU A 511 -29.18 -2.30 21.32
N ALA A 512 -28.55 -2.39 20.15
CA ALA A 512 -27.12 -2.67 20.04
C ALA A 512 -26.46 -1.87 18.91
N PHE A 513 -25.20 -1.50 19.11
CA PHE A 513 -24.29 -1.16 18.02
C PHE A 513 -23.62 -2.45 17.53
N VAL A 514 -23.56 -2.66 16.22
CA VAL A 514 -23.16 -3.95 15.64
C VAL A 514 -22.13 -3.78 14.54
N LEU A 515 -21.07 -4.58 14.62
CA LEU A 515 -20.12 -4.86 13.53
C LEU A 515 -20.48 -6.22 12.94
N GLN A 516 -20.61 -6.33 11.61
CA GLN A 516 -20.86 -7.62 10.94
C GLN A 516 -20.25 -7.72 9.54
N GLY A 517 -19.85 -8.93 9.15
CA GLY A 517 -19.16 -9.19 7.88
C GLY A 517 -19.99 -9.90 6.81
N VAL A 518 -21.32 -9.84 6.86
CA VAL A 518 -22.25 -10.53 5.94
C VAL A 518 -22.72 -9.59 4.82
N ASN A 519 -23.76 -8.77 5.05
CA ASN A 519 -24.28 -7.76 4.12
C ASN A 519 -25.28 -6.81 4.83
N THR A 520 -25.75 -5.78 4.16
CA THR A 520 -26.64 -4.73 4.72
C THR A 520 -28.12 -5.13 4.76
N SER A 521 -28.48 -6.36 4.40
CA SER A 521 -29.87 -6.86 4.36
C SER A 521 -30.21 -7.79 5.52
N VAL A 522 -29.33 -7.89 6.53
CA VAL A 522 -29.50 -8.79 7.67
C VAL A 522 -30.15 -8.11 8.87
N VAL A 523 -31.03 -8.82 9.55
CA VAL A 523 -31.59 -8.47 10.86
C VAL A 523 -31.74 -9.75 11.67
N GLY A 524 -31.32 -9.73 12.93
CA GLY A 524 -31.39 -10.85 13.85
C GLY A 524 -32.77 -11.03 14.47
N ARG A 525 -32.85 -11.92 15.47
CA ARG A 525 -34.08 -12.20 16.20
C ARG A 525 -34.51 -11.00 17.06
N GLY A 526 -35.82 -10.76 17.11
CA GLY A 526 -36.44 -9.77 17.99
C GLY A 526 -36.54 -10.21 19.45
N GLY A 527 -37.27 -9.44 20.26
CA GLY A 527 -37.34 -9.65 21.71
C GLY A 527 -35.96 -9.47 22.37
N ALA A 528 -35.66 -10.33 23.34
CA ALA A 528 -34.36 -10.47 23.99
C ALA A 528 -33.17 -10.78 23.05
N GLY A 529 -33.41 -10.95 21.74
CA GLY A 529 -32.34 -11.00 20.74
C GLY A 529 -31.84 -9.64 20.25
N LEU A 530 -32.51 -8.53 20.64
CA LEU A 530 -32.19 -7.12 20.35
C LEU A 530 -31.92 -6.83 18.85
N GLY A 531 -32.43 -7.68 17.96
CA GLY A 531 -32.21 -7.58 16.51
C GLY A 531 -30.82 -7.98 16.03
N TYR A 532 -29.91 -8.46 16.89
CA TYR A 532 -28.58 -8.95 16.50
C TYR A 532 -28.39 -10.46 16.73
N ALA A 533 -29.16 -11.07 17.63
CA ALA A 533 -29.01 -12.50 17.92
C ALA A 533 -29.33 -13.34 16.67
N GLY A 534 -28.43 -14.26 16.34
CA GLY A 534 -28.49 -15.08 15.14
C GLY A 534 -27.79 -14.48 13.92
N LEU A 535 -27.27 -13.25 13.98
CA LEU A 535 -26.40 -12.73 12.92
C LEU A 535 -25.08 -13.52 12.89
N GLU A 536 -24.69 -13.99 11.71
CA GLU A 536 -23.40 -14.63 11.51
C GLU A 536 -22.28 -13.57 11.45
N ASN A 537 -21.07 -13.95 11.84
CA ASN A 537 -19.89 -13.11 11.74
C ASN A 537 -20.10 -11.68 12.28
N ALA A 538 -20.56 -11.61 13.53
CA ALA A 538 -20.96 -10.38 14.18
C ALA A 538 -20.38 -10.21 15.59
N LEU A 539 -20.14 -8.95 15.95
CA LEU A 539 -19.86 -8.49 17.30
C LEU A 539 -20.83 -7.36 17.62
N SER A 540 -21.44 -7.41 18.80
CA SER A 540 -22.49 -6.49 19.22
C SER A 540 -22.15 -5.88 20.57
N VAL A 541 -22.28 -4.57 20.69
CA VAL A 541 -22.30 -3.88 21.97
C VAL A 541 -23.76 -3.59 22.30
N GLU A 542 -24.32 -4.34 23.23
CA GLU A 542 -25.72 -4.25 23.62
C GLU A 542 -25.94 -3.27 24.77
N PHE A 543 -27.10 -2.63 24.73
CA PHE A 543 -27.64 -1.74 25.75
C PHE A 543 -28.99 -2.32 26.14
N ASP A 544 -28.97 -3.21 27.12
CA ASP A 544 -30.12 -4.00 27.53
C ASP A 544 -30.86 -3.31 28.68
N THR A 545 -32.18 -3.31 28.60
CA THR A 545 -33.11 -2.68 29.55
C THR A 545 -34.11 -3.67 30.16
N TRP A 546 -34.03 -4.94 29.75
CA TRP A 546 -34.91 -6.00 30.20
C TRP A 546 -34.08 -7.15 30.79
N TYR A 547 -34.70 -7.87 31.72
CA TYR A 547 -34.04 -9.00 32.39
C TYR A 547 -34.61 -10.30 31.85
N ASN A 548 -33.76 -11.10 31.21
CA ASN A 548 -34.06 -12.45 30.77
C ASN A 548 -33.23 -13.47 31.59
N ASP A 549 -33.89 -14.14 32.53
CA ASP A 549 -33.25 -15.20 33.34
C ASP A 549 -32.68 -16.33 32.48
N ASP A 550 -33.35 -16.66 31.36
CA ASP A 550 -32.94 -17.67 30.40
C ASP A 550 -31.69 -17.30 29.59
N LEU A 551 -31.29 -16.02 29.61
CA LEU A 551 -30.07 -15.52 28.98
C LEU A 551 -28.94 -15.26 29.99
N ALA A 552 -29.19 -15.53 31.27
CA ALA A 552 -28.30 -15.25 32.40
C ALA A 552 -27.96 -13.75 32.54
N ASP A 553 -28.93 -12.88 32.24
CA ASP A 553 -28.77 -11.44 32.32
C ASP A 553 -28.62 -10.94 33.76
N ALA A 554 -28.02 -9.76 33.89
CA ALA A 554 -28.17 -8.99 35.11
C ALA A 554 -29.62 -8.50 35.28
N TYR A 555 -30.08 -8.39 36.53
CA TYR A 555 -31.45 -7.93 36.81
C TYR A 555 -31.67 -6.44 36.45
N GLU A 556 -30.61 -5.65 36.54
CA GLU A 556 -30.59 -4.21 36.19
C GLU A 556 -30.25 -4.01 34.71
N ASN A 557 -30.52 -2.81 34.20
CA ASN A 557 -30.05 -2.41 32.87
C ASN A 557 -28.52 -2.60 32.79
N HIS A 558 -28.03 -3.09 31.66
CA HIS A 558 -26.62 -3.42 31.53
C HIS A 558 -26.10 -3.20 30.11
N VAL A 559 -24.78 -3.06 30.01
CA VAL A 559 -24.06 -3.04 28.75
C VAL A 559 -23.22 -4.30 28.65
N SER A 560 -23.23 -4.94 27.47
CA SER A 560 -22.39 -6.11 27.22
C SER A 560 -21.79 -6.13 25.83
N VAL A 561 -20.63 -6.77 25.69
CA VAL A 561 -20.00 -7.04 24.40
C VAL A 561 -20.21 -8.51 24.04
N GLN A 562 -21.00 -8.79 23.01
CA GLN A 562 -21.49 -10.11 22.65
C GLN A 562 -20.91 -10.57 21.32
N THR A 563 -20.29 -11.75 21.28
CA THR A 563 -19.83 -12.36 20.02
C THR A 563 -19.67 -13.87 20.13
N ARG A 564 -19.90 -14.57 19.01
CA ARG A 564 -19.54 -15.99 18.85
C ARG A 564 -18.49 -16.21 17.76
N GLY A 565 -17.81 -15.13 17.39
CA GLY A 565 -16.85 -15.10 16.30
C GLY A 565 -17.49 -15.33 14.92
N PHE A 566 -16.64 -15.50 13.91
CA PHE A 566 -17.08 -15.66 12.52
C PHE A 566 -17.78 -17.00 12.23
N SER A 567 -17.50 -18.03 13.02
CA SER A 567 -17.90 -19.41 12.74
C SER A 567 -19.24 -19.81 13.36
N SER A 568 -19.86 -18.95 14.16
CA SER A 568 -21.12 -19.23 14.84
C SER A 568 -22.05 -18.01 14.84
N PRO A 569 -23.37 -18.20 14.72
CA PRO A 569 -24.33 -17.11 14.86
C PRO A 569 -24.24 -16.47 16.24
N ASN A 570 -24.28 -15.14 16.31
CA ASN A 570 -24.19 -14.37 17.54
C ASN A 570 -25.37 -14.67 18.49
N SER A 571 -25.22 -14.39 19.77
CA SER A 571 -26.22 -14.69 20.80
C SER A 571 -26.21 -13.62 21.89
N ALA A 572 -27.39 -13.33 22.44
CA ALA A 572 -27.56 -12.47 23.61
C ALA A 572 -27.34 -13.19 24.95
N HIS A 573 -27.15 -14.51 24.93
CA HIS A 573 -26.90 -15.24 26.17
C HIS A 573 -25.52 -14.88 26.74
N HIS A 574 -25.44 -14.45 28.00
CA HIS A 574 -24.23 -13.92 28.65
C HIS A 574 -23.06 -14.92 28.74
N ALA A 575 -23.30 -16.22 28.54
CA ALA A 575 -22.24 -17.20 28.31
C ALA A 575 -21.34 -16.90 27.09
N PHE A 576 -21.78 -16.06 26.15
CA PHE A 576 -21.01 -15.62 24.97
C PHE A 576 -20.62 -14.14 25.04
N SER A 577 -20.76 -13.53 26.21
CA SER A 577 -20.32 -12.16 26.49
C SER A 577 -18.82 -12.14 26.69
N LEU A 578 -18.11 -11.20 26.07
CA LEU A 578 -16.71 -10.89 26.38
C LEU A 578 -16.56 -10.14 27.71
N GLY A 579 -17.64 -9.50 28.19
CA GLY A 579 -17.70 -8.70 29.41
C GLY A 579 -19.01 -7.93 29.49
N ALA A 580 -19.47 -7.66 30.71
CA ALA A 580 -20.73 -6.95 30.96
C ALA A 580 -20.63 -6.10 32.22
N THR A 581 -21.40 -5.01 32.28
CA THR A 581 -21.45 -4.10 33.43
C THR A 581 -22.87 -3.59 33.68
N THR A 582 -23.26 -3.48 34.94
CA THR A 582 -24.47 -2.76 35.40
C THR A 582 -24.13 -1.38 35.96
N ALA A 583 -22.86 -0.98 35.97
CA ALA A 583 -22.40 0.30 36.50
C ALA A 583 -22.63 1.41 35.47
N ILE A 584 -23.89 1.57 35.04
CA ILE A 584 -24.32 2.52 34.02
C ILE A 584 -25.45 3.41 34.56
N PRO A 585 -25.61 4.63 34.04
CA PRO A 585 -26.84 5.41 34.20
C PRO A 585 -28.08 4.62 33.76
N ASP A 586 -29.25 4.99 34.29
CA ASP A 586 -30.52 4.43 33.81
C ASP A 586 -30.76 4.87 32.36
N LEU A 587 -30.54 3.95 31.42
CA LEU A 587 -30.70 4.16 29.98
C LEU A 587 -32.09 4.65 29.55
N THR A 588 -33.09 4.54 30.43
CA THR A 588 -34.45 4.98 30.18
C THR A 588 -34.70 6.44 30.57
N ASP A 589 -33.72 7.12 31.17
CA ASP A 589 -33.82 8.52 31.60
C ASP A 589 -33.08 9.49 30.66
N GLY A 590 -33.85 10.24 29.88
CA GLY A 590 -33.29 11.30 29.05
C GLY A 590 -32.55 10.78 27.81
N SER A 591 -31.39 11.35 27.52
CA SER A 591 -30.58 11.00 26.34
C SER A 591 -29.15 10.81 26.76
N HIS A 592 -28.53 9.75 26.26
CA HIS A 592 -27.19 9.33 26.64
C HIS A 592 -26.25 9.40 25.45
N VAL A 593 -25.01 9.81 25.69
CA VAL A 593 -23.95 9.81 24.68
C VAL A 593 -23.05 8.61 24.94
N VAL A 594 -22.94 7.75 23.92
CA VAL A 594 -22.09 6.56 23.95
C VAL A 594 -20.91 6.79 23.03
N THR A 595 -19.71 6.45 23.50
CA THR A 595 -18.51 6.32 22.67
C THR A 595 -17.98 4.90 22.79
N ILE A 596 -17.71 4.26 21.66
CA ILE A 596 -17.08 2.95 21.57
C ILE A 596 -15.76 3.11 20.84
N THR A 597 -14.67 2.70 21.48
CA THR A 597 -13.31 2.81 20.93
C THR A 597 -12.68 1.44 20.88
N TYR A 598 -12.15 1.06 19.72
CA TYR A 598 -11.30 -0.11 19.57
C TYR A 598 -9.85 0.32 19.33
N THR A 599 -8.94 -0.12 20.20
CA THR A 599 -7.50 -0.02 19.98
C THR A 599 -6.93 -1.39 19.63
N PRO A 600 -6.13 -1.52 18.55
CA PRO A 600 -5.64 -2.82 18.10
C PRO A 600 -4.43 -3.34 18.91
N TRP A 601 -4.13 -2.69 20.03
CA TRP A 601 -3.18 -3.14 21.05
C TRP A 601 -3.80 -2.99 22.44
N LEU A 602 -3.23 -3.72 23.40
CA LEU A 602 -3.61 -3.73 24.80
C LEU A 602 -2.37 -3.38 25.63
N THR A 603 -2.46 -2.32 26.43
CA THR A 603 -1.41 -1.93 27.38
C THR A 603 -1.70 -2.46 28.78
N THR A 604 -0.69 -2.46 29.65
CA THR A 604 -0.88 -2.81 31.06
C THR A 604 -1.87 -1.88 31.74
N ASP A 605 -1.81 -0.58 31.46
CA ASP A 605 -2.69 0.42 32.08
C ASP A 605 -4.16 0.19 31.71
N MET A 606 -4.43 -0.22 30.47
CA MET A 606 -5.77 -0.65 30.04
C MET A 606 -6.23 -1.90 30.79
N ALA A 607 -5.36 -2.91 30.89
CA ALA A 607 -5.71 -4.19 31.51
C ALA A 607 -5.93 -4.09 33.04
N PHE A 608 -5.36 -3.10 33.70
CA PHE A 608 -5.54 -2.83 35.13
C PHE A 608 -6.56 -1.72 35.42
N ALA A 609 -7.23 -1.18 34.41
CA ALA A 609 -8.28 -0.19 34.60
C ALA A 609 -9.51 -0.80 35.31
N PRO A 610 -10.21 -0.08 36.21
CA PRO A 610 -11.36 -0.63 36.96
C PRO A 610 -12.54 -1.10 36.08
N HIS A 611 -12.67 -0.52 34.89
CA HIS A 611 -13.70 -0.86 33.92
C HIS A 611 -13.27 -2.01 32.99
N PHE A 612 -12.03 -2.52 33.08
CA PHE A 612 -11.58 -3.70 32.35
C PHE A 612 -12.15 -4.97 32.98
N GLN A 613 -13.25 -5.46 32.42
CA GLN A 613 -14.08 -6.53 33.00
C GLN A 613 -14.28 -7.69 32.02
N PRO A 614 -13.22 -8.42 31.64
CA PRO A 614 -13.34 -9.60 30.80
C PRO A 614 -14.10 -10.73 31.52
N SER A 615 -14.97 -11.41 30.79
CA SER A 615 -15.64 -12.61 31.27
C SER A 615 -14.74 -13.86 31.13
N ALA A 616 -15.17 -14.98 31.72
CA ALA A 616 -14.52 -16.28 31.52
C ALA A 616 -14.54 -16.75 30.06
N TYR A 617 -15.50 -16.31 29.24
CA TYR A 617 -15.62 -16.71 27.84
C TYR A 617 -14.45 -16.25 26.97
N VAL A 618 -13.82 -15.13 27.33
CA VAL A 618 -12.59 -14.64 26.68
C VAL A 618 -11.52 -15.73 26.59
N SER A 619 -11.40 -16.60 27.60
CA SER A 619 -10.44 -17.70 27.62
C SER A 619 -10.60 -18.71 26.46
N GLN A 620 -11.80 -18.82 25.87
CA GLN A 620 -12.06 -19.67 24.72
C GLN A 620 -11.52 -19.07 23.42
N LEU A 621 -11.33 -17.74 23.36
CA LEU A 621 -10.86 -17.02 22.17
C LEU A 621 -9.37 -16.70 22.24
N LEU A 622 -8.80 -16.60 23.44
CA LEU A 622 -7.37 -16.31 23.67
C LEU A 622 -6.39 -17.20 22.90
N PRO A 623 -6.60 -18.53 22.71
CA PRO A 623 -5.65 -19.36 21.96
C PRO A 623 -5.41 -18.86 20.53
N HIS A 624 -6.41 -18.23 19.90
CA HIS A 624 -6.28 -17.64 18.57
C HIS A 624 -5.71 -16.21 18.60
N TRP A 625 -5.97 -15.47 19.68
CA TRP A 625 -5.55 -14.08 19.81
C TRP A 625 -4.09 -13.94 20.24
N ASN A 626 -3.61 -14.76 21.18
CA ASN A 626 -2.30 -14.58 21.82
C ASN A 626 -1.11 -14.62 20.85
N THR A 627 -1.25 -15.31 19.71
CA THR A 627 -0.20 -15.37 18.68
C THR A 627 -0.15 -14.15 17.78
N LEU A 628 -1.23 -13.36 17.75
CA LEU A 628 -1.41 -12.20 16.86
C LEU A 628 -1.32 -10.86 17.62
N GLY A 629 -1.51 -10.90 18.93
CA GLY A 629 -1.61 -9.72 19.79
C GLY A 629 -3.02 -9.58 20.37
N LEU A 630 -3.18 -8.68 21.34
CA LEU A 630 -4.48 -8.36 21.93
C LEU A 630 -4.75 -6.88 21.73
N GLY A 631 -5.96 -6.55 21.28
CA GLY A 631 -6.52 -5.19 21.33
C GLY A 631 -7.44 -5.02 22.53
N CYS A 632 -8.03 -3.83 22.63
CA CYS A 632 -8.98 -3.46 23.66
C CYS A 632 -10.19 -2.76 23.03
N LEU A 633 -11.40 -3.21 23.36
CA LEU A 633 -12.63 -2.49 23.06
C LEU A 633 -13.12 -1.83 24.35
N ALA A 634 -13.27 -0.50 24.35
CA ALA A 634 -13.72 0.28 25.49
C ALA A 634 -15.01 1.04 25.16
N ILE A 635 -15.86 1.19 26.17
CA ILE A 635 -17.18 1.83 26.07
C ILE A 635 -17.26 2.90 27.15
N THR A 636 -17.53 4.12 26.71
CA THR A 636 -17.81 5.28 27.55
C THR A 636 -19.28 5.66 27.40
N LEU A 637 -19.96 5.93 28.51
CA LEU A 637 -21.36 6.37 28.54
C LEU A 637 -21.46 7.65 29.38
N ASP A 638 -21.97 8.73 28.79
CA ASP A 638 -22.06 10.07 29.39
C ASP A 638 -20.72 10.58 29.96
N GLY A 639 -19.62 10.22 29.31
CA GLY A 639 -18.26 10.58 29.73
C GLY A 639 -17.66 9.70 30.84
N LEU A 640 -18.35 8.63 31.26
CA LEU A 640 -17.85 7.65 32.21
C LEU A 640 -17.41 6.38 31.48
N ASP A 641 -16.20 5.89 31.71
CA ASP A 641 -15.75 4.59 31.20
C ASP A 641 -16.44 3.47 31.98
N VAL A 642 -17.33 2.73 31.32
CA VAL A 642 -18.21 1.75 31.97
C VAL A 642 -17.73 0.31 31.78
N LEU A 643 -17.13 0.01 30.63
CA LEU A 643 -16.68 -1.34 30.29
C LEU A 643 -15.52 -1.30 29.30
N SER A 644 -14.51 -2.13 29.51
CA SER A 644 -13.55 -2.51 28.49
C SER A 644 -13.25 -4.01 28.53
N VAL A 645 -12.97 -4.57 27.34
CA VAL A 645 -12.72 -6.01 27.15
C VAL A 645 -11.55 -6.22 26.19
N PRO A 646 -10.74 -7.28 26.38
CA PRO A 646 -9.73 -7.65 25.40
C PRO A 646 -10.39 -8.20 24.14
N LEU A 647 -9.85 -7.82 22.98
CA LEU A 647 -10.40 -8.22 21.68
C LEU A 647 -9.32 -8.17 20.60
N HIS A 648 -9.16 -9.25 19.83
CA HIS A 648 -8.45 -9.20 18.55
C HIS A 648 -9.46 -9.31 17.40
N LEU A 649 -9.83 -8.18 16.81
CA LEU A 649 -11.01 -8.10 15.93
C LEU A 649 -10.86 -8.97 14.67
N GLU A 650 -9.70 -8.94 14.01
CA GLU A 650 -9.39 -9.75 12.81
C GLU A 650 -9.35 -11.26 13.08
N ALA A 651 -9.12 -11.66 14.32
CA ALA A 651 -9.12 -13.08 14.71
C ALA A 651 -10.50 -13.54 15.21
N THR A 652 -11.36 -12.57 15.55
CA THR A 652 -12.72 -12.83 16.04
C THR A 652 -13.70 -12.87 14.88
N LEU A 653 -13.63 -11.89 13.99
CA LEU A 653 -14.51 -11.74 12.84
C LEU A 653 -13.73 -12.01 11.54
N GLN A 654 -14.40 -12.61 10.57
CA GLN A 654 -13.88 -12.70 9.22
C GLN A 654 -14.14 -11.35 8.54
N LEU A 655 -13.15 -10.46 8.65
CA LEU A 655 -13.24 -9.13 8.06
C LEU A 655 -13.03 -9.18 6.55
N GLY A 656 -13.68 -8.25 5.84
CA GLY A 656 -13.43 -8.01 4.43
C GLY A 656 -12.02 -7.45 4.19
N MET A 657 -11.65 -7.31 2.90
CA MET A 657 -10.35 -6.77 2.50
C MET A 657 -10.06 -5.42 3.19
N GLY A 658 -8.83 -5.26 3.70
CA GLY A 658 -8.42 -4.08 4.48
C GLY A 658 -9.08 -3.98 5.86
N GLY A 659 -9.46 -5.12 6.45
CA GLY A 659 -9.95 -5.21 7.83
C GLY A 659 -11.31 -4.56 8.05
N ARG A 660 -12.25 -4.82 7.14
CA ARG A 660 -13.53 -4.09 7.07
C ARG A 660 -14.74 -4.89 7.54
N ALA A 661 -15.71 -4.19 8.12
CA ALA A 661 -17.02 -4.72 8.48
C ALA A 661 -18.13 -3.69 8.22
N TYR A 662 -19.36 -4.16 8.00
CA TYR A 662 -20.53 -3.30 8.07
C TYR A 662 -20.80 -2.88 9.50
N VAL A 663 -21.24 -1.64 9.66
CA VAL A 663 -21.50 -1.01 10.95
C VAL A 663 -22.91 -0.47 10.99
N GLY A 664 -23.57 -0.56 12.14
CA GLY A 664 -24.96 -0.15 12.25
C GLY A 664 -25.55 -0.40 13.62
N PHE A 665 -26.86 -0.28 13.69
CA PHE A 665 -27.64 -0.45 14.91
C PHE A 665 -28.76 -1.45 14.72
N THR A 666 -29.09 -2.17 15.78
CA THR A 666 -30.27 -3.04 15.85
C THR A 666 -31.05 -2.75 17.13
N ALA A 667 -32.36 -2.98 17.13
CA ALA A 667 -33.16 -2.94 18.34
C ALA A 667 -34.37 -3.86 18.23
N ALA A 668 -34.93 -4.22 19.38
CA ALA A 668 -36.15 -5.01 19.42
C ALA A 668 -37.02 -4.69 20.64
N THR A 669 -38.31 -5.02 20.51
CA THR A 669 -39.27 -4.95 21.61
C THR A 669 -39.88 -6.30 21.91
N GLY A 670 -40.22 -6.48 23.19
CA GLY A 670 -40.77 -7.71 23.72
C GLY A 670 -42.28 -7.81 23.54
N ALA A 671 -42.83 -8.92 24.02
CA ALA A 671 -44.27 -9.18 24.00
C ALA A 671 -45.06 -8.33 25.01
N ALA A 672 -44.53 -8.26 26.24
CA ALA A 672 -45.18 -7.63 27.40
C ALA A 672 -44.49 -6.33 27.83
N ALA A 673 -43.27 -6.09 27.34
CA ALA A 673 -42.51 -4.88 27.57
C ALA A 673 -42.00 -4.34 26.24
N TRP A 674 -42.26 -3.07 25.95
CA TRP A 674 -41.84 -2.41 24.71
C TRP A 674 -41.50 -0.95 24.95
N GLN A 675 -40.67 -0.37 24.07
CA GLN A 675 -40.26 1.03 24.11
C GLN A 675 -39.75 1.50 22.75
N VAL A 676 -39.65 2.81 22.59
CA VAL A 676 -38.98 3.45 21.44
C VAL A 676 -37.48 3.42 21.64
N HIS A 677 -36.74 3.07 20.59
CA HIS A 677 -35.29 3.20 20.53
C HIS A 677 -34.91 4.20 19.42
N ASP A 678 -34.49 5.41 19.81
CA ASP A 678 -34.10 6.48 18.89
C ASP A 678 -32.57 6.71 18.97
N ILE A 679 -31.89 6.79 17.82
CA ILE A 679 -30.54 7.35 17.68
C ILE A 679 -30.68 8.80 17.20
N LEU A 680 -30.08 9.73 17.93
CA LEU A 680 -30.22 11.18 17.71
C LEU A 680 -29.09 11.74 16.85
N SER A 681 -27.89 11.19 16.99
CA SER A 681 -26.70 11.52 16.19
C SER A 681 -25.77 10.32 16.11
N TRP A 682 -24.90 10.30 15.10
CA TRP A 682 -23.89 9.25 14.92
C TRP A 682 -22.65 9.76 14.18
N THR A 683 -21.48 9.51 14.74
CA THR A 683 -20.18 9.66 14.10
C THR A 683 -19.37 8.38 14.19
N LEU A 684 -18.54 8.11 13.18
CA LEU A 684 -17.57 7.03 13.20
C LEU A 684 -16.34 7.44 12.43
N ASP A 685 -15.18 7.13 13.02
CA ASP A 685 -13.85 7.36 12.47
C ASP A 685 -13.08 6.05 12.48
N ALA A 686 -12.56 5.65 11.32
CA ALA A 686 -11.50 4.66 11.29
C ALA A 686 -10.19 5.37 11.66
N ASP A 687 -9.61 5.03 12.81
CA ASP A 687 -8.47 5.75 13.37
C ASP A 687 -7.16 5.48 12.62
N ARG A 688 -7.10 4.34 11.91
CA ARG A 688 -6.01 4.02 10.97
C ARG A 688 -4.65 4.01 11.67
N LEU A 689 -4.62 3.43 12.86
CA LEU A 689 -3.47 3.42 13.75
C LEU A 689 -2.31 2.57 13.19
N LEU A 690 -1.08 2.95 13.55
CA LEU A 690 0.12 2.17 13.22
C LEU A 690 0.33 1.10 14.30
N TYR A 691 0.68 -0.11 13.86
CA TYR A 691 1.03 -1.23 14.73
C TYR A 691 2.47 -1.15 15.21
#